data_AF-A0A9R0QZU2-F1
#
_entry.id   AF-A0A9R0QZU2-F1
#
_cell.length_a   1.000
_cell.length_b   1.000
_cell.length_c   1.000
_cell.angle_alpha   90.00
_cell.angle_beta   90.00
_cell.angle_gamma   90.00
#
_symmetry.space_group_name_H-M   'P 1'
#
loop_
_entity.id
_entity.type
_entity.pdbx_description
1 polymer ?
#
loop_
_entity_poly.entity_id
_entity_poly.type
_entity_poly.pdbx_seq_one_letter_code
_entity_poly.pdbx_strand_id
1 'polypeptide(L)'
;MGRTVVSDEEEDDFIEAEEEDEPRPSRRARDDDDEQDDDEEEEDDEDEGQNEYEKDGFIVDDADEDEEEEEEEARASDDERRKKKKKRKKKRETEDFELDEDDYMLLQDNNITGITRPKPPENKFKRLKKAGRESEMDGRSGFSDHDGAGKGRTAEETVRSSLFGNEEPFEEDFVEEDQQVDEDEVGEDDMDDEMGDFIVDEEEIDVNGQVVKRKKVKRKPLRQAAGVSSSALQEAHDIFGDVDELLALRKQELERDAINSGELRGNRLEDEFEPFILAEKYMTPKDEQIKETDIPERIQLSEELTGNPIDGDANREEESVWIHNQLIGDAFLSLFGNGQLNKEIDQSDIMNVLNMLHTHKFEVPFIAMYRKESCMSLIKDNDANEQANEEDTRKMKWHKLLWAVQTLDRKWLLLQKRKVALQIYYERRYDDEKRRIDDVTRQALNRQLYHSIIDALKEAKSEKEVEDVDAKFNLHFPPGEVEEVGQFKRPKRKSLYSICHKAGLWEVANQFGRSAEQLGQHLTLTRIPEAGELDSGKDSPEDVAANFTCAMFETSQDVLRGARHMAAVEIGCEPIVKKHIRGIFMDKAVVSTKPTPEGSSVIDAYHQLSGVEWLQEKPLSKFGDAQWLLIQKAEEEKLLKVTITLPEDAKKALMSEARENYLSDCVSKSAQLWDEQRKMILDDAFLNFLLPAMEKEARSLLTAKAKCFLSMEYGKQFWDKVSLAPWKKKDADKKDADIDLDDESELRVMACCWGPGKPATTFVMLDSSGELVDVLYAGSISLRSQGVAEQQRKRNDQQRVLKFMTDHSPHVVCVGASNLNCRQLKDDIYEVIFKMVEDHPRDVNPQMENFSIVYGDESVPRLYENSRISSDQLPAQSGIVQRVDLLFALLVTNLSNMYF
;
A
#
# COMPACT_ATOMS: atom_id res chain seq x y z
N MET A 1 -25.04 -12.07 0.78
CA MET A 1 -24.87 -10.61 0.58
C MET A 1 -23.68 -10.20 1.43
N GLY A 2 -22.52 -9.95 0.81
CA GLY A 2 -21.37 -9.38 1.50
C GLY A 2 -21.38 -7.87 1.34
N ARG A 3 -20.94 -7.12 2.35
CA ARG A 3 -20.56 -5.72 2.19
C ARG A 3 -19.08 -5.67 1.82
N THR A 4 -18.74 -4.95 0.77
CA THR A 4 -17.39 -4.44 0.57
C THR A 4 -17.14 -3.38 1.65
N VAL A 5 -16.12 -3.60 2.49
CA VAL A 5 -15.62 -2.60 3.43
C VAL A 5 -14.36 -1.99 2.83
N VAL A 6 -14.29 -0.67 2.79
CA VAL A 6 -13.06 0.06 2.45
C VAL A 6 -12.23 0.15 3.72
N SER A 7 -10.97 -0.28 3.66
CA SER A 7 -10.09 -0.44 4.83
C SER A 7 -9.35 0.85 5.17
N ASP A 8 -10.00 1.75 5.90
CA ASP A 8 -9.34 2.68 6.83
C ASP A 8 -9.79 2.28 8.24
N GLU A 9 -8.88 1.76 9.07
CA GLU A 9 -9.10 1.54 10.52
C GLU A 9 -7.74 1.32 11.21
N GLU A 10 -7.41 2.20 12.17
CA GLU A 10 -6.52 1.90 13.29
C GLU A 10 -7.42 1.74 14.54
N GLU A 11 -7.00 0.87 15.48
CA GLU A 11 -7.74 0.52 16.72
C GLU A 11 -9.06 -0.27 16.45
N ASP A 12 -9.54 -1.16 17.32
CA ASP A 12 -9.56 -1.08 18.78
C ASP A 12 -9.60 -2.49 19.48
N ASP A 13 -9.70 -2.49 20.81
CA ASP A 13 -9.67 -3.59 21.78
C ASP A 13 -10.55 -4.83 21.52
N PHE A 14 -10.15 -5.97 22.11
CA PHE A 14 -11.11 -7.03 22.46
C PHE A 14 -10.85 -7.69 23.83
N ILE A 15 -11.91 -7.83 24.62
CA ILE A 15 -11.88 -8.23 26.03
C ILE A 15 -12.09 -9.74 26.19
N GLU A 16 -11.23 -10.42 26.95
CA GLU A 16 -11.50 -11.75 27.55
C GLU A 16 -11.86 -11.62 29.04
N ALA A 17 -12.82 -12.42 29.53
CA ALA A 17 -13.24 -12.42 30.94
C ALA A 17 -13.88 -13.76 31.39
N GLU A 18 -13.29 -14.39 32.42
CA GLU A 18 -13.80 -15.41 33.38
C GLU A 18 -12.70 -15.50 34.50
N GLU A 19 -12.93 -15.35 35.82
CA GLU A 19 -13.64 -16.17 36.85
C GLU A 19 -13.09 -17.62 37.01
N GLU A 20 -12.88 -18.26 38.18
CA GLU A 20 -12.91 -18.01 39.67
C GLU A 20 -12.10 -19.19 40.32
N ASP A 21 -11.49 -19.27 41.52
CA ASP A 21 -10.86 -18.45 42.60
C ASP A 21 -9.82 -19.38 43.31
N GLU A 22 -8.90 -18.89 44.16
CA GLU A 22 -8.42 -19.55 45.40
C GLU A 22 -7.42 -18.65 46.21
N PRO A 23 -7.25 -18.80 47.55
CA PRO A 23 -6.94 -17.65 48.40
C PRO A 23 -5.69 -17.71 49.34
N ARG A 24 -5.05 -16.53 49.55
CA ARG A 24 -4.28 -16.08 50.76
C ARG A 24 -2.91 -16.78 51.02
N PRO A 25 -2.06 -16.37 52.01
CA PRO A 25 -2.22 -15.32 53.05
C PRO A 25 -1.06 -14.31 53.25
N SER A 26 -1.36 -13.24 54.00
CA SER A 26 -0.46 -12.14 54.39
C SER A 26 0.74 -12.50 55.29
N ARG A 27 1.85 -11.75 55.17
CA ARG A 27 2.80 -11.36 56.24
C ARG A 27 3.35 -9.96 55.91
N ARG A 28 3.03 -8.92 56.69
CA ARG A 28 3.61 -8.48 57.99
C ARG A 28 4.80 -7.52 57.83
N ALA A 29 4.48 -6.26 58.14
CA ALA A 29 5.31 -5.07 58.27
C ALA A 29 6.64 -5.21 59.02
N ARG A 30 7.50 -4.21 58.77
CA ARG A 30 8.48 -3.68 59.73
C ARG A 30 8.72 -2.20 59.43
N ASP A 31 8.90 -1.42 60.49
CA ASP A 31 9.00 0.03 60.50
C ASP A 31 10.46 0.49 60.75
N ASP A 32 10.65 1.80 60.99
CA ASP A 32 11.88 2.53 61.38
C ASP A 32 12.94 2.73 60.25
N ASP A 33 13.54 3.91 60.01
CA ASP A 33 13.37 5.25 60.60
C ASP A 33 13.88 6.39 59.67
N ASP A 34 13.63 7.66 60.04
CA ASP A 34 13.83 8.95 59.34
C ASP A 34 15.21 9.28 58.71
N GLU A 35 15.23 10.19 57.71
CA GLU A 35 15.92 11.50 57.81
C GLU A 35 15.42 12.55 56.78
N GLN A 36 15.67 13.83 57.07
CA GLN A 36 15.17 15.10 56.45
C GLN A 36 16.28 15.87 55.66
N ASP A 37 16.07 17.03 55.02
CA ASP A 37 14.84 17.71 54.49
C ASP A 37 14.85 17.54 52.93
N ASP A 38 14.67 18.43 51.94
CA ASP A 38 14.43 19.88 51.71
C ASP A 38 13.60 20.02 50.38
N ASP A 39 13.00 21.19 50.06
CA ASP A 39 12.04 21.39 48.93
C ASP A 39 12.64 21.74 47.53
N GLU A 40 11.91 21.42 46.44
CA GLU A 40 11.67 22.31 45.27
C GLU A 40 10.42 21.83 44.48
N GLU A 41 9.69 22.74 43.82
CA GLU A 41 8.26 22.56 43.47
C GLU A 41 7.97 21.87 42.11
N GLU A 42 6.82 21.19 42.03
CA GLU A 42 6.27 20.59 40.79
C GLU A 42 5.33 21.59 40.08
N GLU A 43 5.41 21.69 38.74
CA GLU A 43 4.35 22.29 37.91
C GLU A 43 3.81 21.22 36.94
N ASP A 44 2.49 21.03 36.94
CA ASP A 44 1.76 20.10 36.07
C ASP A 44 1.58 20.66 34.65
N ASP A 45 2.09 19.96 33.63
CA ASP A 45 1.71 20.20 32.22
C ASP A 45 0.52 19.29 31.83
N GLU A 46 -0.70 19.84 31.76
CA GLU A 46 -1.92 19.10 31.36
C GLU A 46 -1.94 18.79 29.85
N ASP A 47 -1.98 17.50 29.48
CA ASP A 47 -1.98 17.00 28.08
C ASP A 47 -3.36 17.13 27.39
N GLU A 48 -3.91 18.36 27.27
CA GLU A 48 -5.12 18.63 26.45
C GLU A 48 -4.78 18.92 24.99
N GLY A 49 -4.95 17.90 24.12
CA GLY A 49 -4.70 18.03 22.69
C GLY A 49 -5.70 18.94 21.94
N GLN A 50 -5.21 20.04 21.35
CA GLN A 50 -5.99 20.91 20.44
C GLN A 50 -5.16 21.50 19.27
N ASN A 51 -5.60 21.18 18.04
CA ASN A 51 -5.43 21.92 16.79
C ASN A 51 -4.06 22.55 16.45
N GLU A 52 -3.36 21.94 15.48
CA GLU A 52 -2.11 22.43 14.86
C GLU A 52 -2.22 23.85 14.28
N TYR A 53 -1.72 24.85 15.01
CA TYR A 53 -1.42 26.20 14.52
C TYR A 53 0.10 26.46 14.58
N GLU A 54 0.60 27.28 13.65
CA GLU A 54 2.03 27.56 13.46
C GLU A 54 2.60 28.31 14.70
N LYS A 55 3.67 27.78 15.31
CA LYS A 55 4.37 28.39 16.46
C LYS A 55 5.24 29.58 16.04
N ASP A 56 4.65 30.60 15.42
CA ASP A 56 5.23 31.95 15.38
C ASP A 56 5.04 32.58 16.78
N GLY A 57 6.07 32.50 17.63
CA GLY A 57 6.04 32.85 19.05
C GLY A 57 5.95 34.35 19.34
N PHE A 58 4.86 35.00 18.92
CA PHE A 58 4.61 36.42 19.15
C PHE A 58 3.12 36.72 19.32
N ILE A 59 2.58 36.35 20.49
CA ILE A 59 1.40 37.03 21.05
C ILE A 59 1.90 38.34 21.67
N VAL A 60 1.15 39.42 21.46
CA VAL A 60 1.28 40.67 22.23
C VAL A 60 0.24 40.60 23.33
N ASP A 61 0.65 40.88 24.57
CA ASP A 61 -0.26 40.98 25.71
C ASP A 61 -1.13 42.25 25.55
N ASP A 62 -2.28 42.11 24.90
CA ASP A 62 -3.40 43.06 25.03
C ASP A 62 -4.01 42.86 26.44
N ALA A 63 -3.34 43.42 27.44
CA ALA A 63 -3.86 43.52 28.80
C ALA A 63 -5.10 44.43 28.89
N ASP A 64 -5.78 44.39 30.04
CA ASP A 64 -7.00 45.16 30.38
C ASP A 64 -8.35 44.68 29.79
N GLU A 65 -8.77 43.41 30.02
CA GLU A 65 -10.22 43.13 30.21
C GLU A 65 -10.58 41.91 31.10
N ASP A 66 -9.73 40.86 31.22
CA ASP A 66 -10.12 39.60 31.92
C ASP A 66 -9.92 39.54 33.46
N GLU A 67 -9.12 40.42 34.08
CA GLU A 67 -8.79 40.31 35.53
C GLU A 67 -9.99 40.54 36.48
N GLU A 68 -11.11 41.15 36.04
CA GLU A 68 -12.25 41.47 36.93
C GLU A 68 -13.17 40.27 37.25
N GLU A 69 -13.19 39.16 36.48
CA GLU A 69 -14.10 38.02 36.79
C GLU A 69 -13.56 37.06 37.88
N GLU A 70 -12.25 36.96 38.09
CA GLU A 70 -11.67 35.98 39.04
C GLU A 70 -11.87 36.38 40.52
N GLU A 71 -11.80 37.67 40.85
CA GLU A 71 -12.01 38.21 42.21
C GLU A 71 -13.42 37.89 42.78
N GLU A 72 -14.44 37.72 41.93
CA GLU A 72 -15.80 37.33 42.37
C GLU A 72 -15.94 35.82 42.61
N GLU A 73 -15.30 34.95 41.81
CA GLU A 73 -15.38 33.49 42.00
C GLU A 73 -14.76 33.06 43.34
N ALA A 74 -13.75 33.77 43.84
CA ALA A 74 -13.10 33.51 45.13
C ALA A 74 -13.98 33.80 46.37
N ARG A 75 -15.10 34.53 46.22
CA ARG A 75 -15.95 35.00 47.34
C ARG A 75 -17.32 34.32 47.40
N ALA A 76 -17.66 33.46 46.44
CA ALA A 76 -18.93 32.72 46.39
C ALA A 76 -18.90 31.42 47.23
N SER A 77 -20.04 31.02 47.80
CA SER A 77 -20.13 29.75 48.55
C SER A 77 -20.22 28.52 47.63
N ASP A 78 -19.70 27.37 48.07
CA ASP A 78 -19.66 26.10 47.29
C ASP A 78 -21.04 25.70 46.72
N ASP A 79 -22.12 25.96 47.47
CA ASP A 79 -23.48 25.63 47.02
C ASP A 79 -24.00 26.56 45.91
N GLU A 80 -23.38 27.73 45.67
CA GLU A 80 -23.61 28.53 44.45
C GLU A 80 -22.67 28.13 43.31
N ARG A 81 -21.39 27.83 43.59
CA ARG A 81 -20.42 27.35 42.58
C ARG A 81 -20.91 26.05 41.93
N ARG A 82 -21.49 25.13 42.71
CA ARG A 82 -22.18 23.92 42.23
C ARG A 82 -23.42 24.22 41.38
N LYS A 83 -24.18 25.28 41.68
CA LYS A 83 -25.33 25.70 40.86
C LYS A 83 -24.88 26.35 39.54
N LYS A 84 -23.86 27.21 39.54
CA LYS A 84 -23.21 27.75 38.32
C LYS A 84 -22.69 26.60 37.44
N LYS A 85 -21.89 25.65 37.96
CA LYS A 85 -21.38 24.51 37.18
C LYS A 85 -22.51 23.61 36.63
N LYS A 86 -23.56 23.28 37.41
CA LYS A 86 -24.73 22.55 36.88
C LYS A 86 -25.49 23.33 35.79
N LYS A 87 -25.52 24.66 35.86
CA LYS A 87 -26.17 25.52 34.84
C LYS A 87 -25.34 25.64 33.56
N ARG A 88 -24.00 25.68 33.65
CA ARG A 88 -23.09 25.60 32.48
C ARG A 88 -23.18 24.23 31.80
N LYS A 89 -23.07 23.12 32.55
CA LYS A 89 -23.18 21.76 31.99
C LYS A 89 -24.54 21.53 31.32
N LYS A 90 -25.65 21.88 32.00
CA LYS A 90 -26.99 21.79 31.40
C LYS A 90 -27.24 22.73 30.21
N LYS A 91 -26.42 23.77 29.98
CA LYS A 91 -26.51 24.58 28.76
C LYS A 91 -25.82 23.89 27.57
N ARG A 92 -24.61 23.34 27.77
CA ARG A 92 -23.91 22.51 26.75
C ARG A 92 -24.73 21.26 26.39
N GLU A 93 -25.46 20.67 27.33
CA GLU A 93 -26.35 19.52 27.11
C GLU A 93 -27.71 19.87 26.44
N THR A 94 -27.92 21.11 25.97
CA THR A 94 -29.18 21.56 25.34
C THR A 94 -28.98 22.48 24.13
N GLU A 95 -27.82 22.45 23.50
CA GLU A 95 -27.61 23.03 22.18
C GLU A 95 -27.89 21.90 21.16
N ASP A 96 -29.16 21.75 20.80
CA ASP A 96 -29.60 20.80 19.77
C ASP A 96 -28.94 21.20 18.43
N PHE A 97 -28.15 20.29 17.84
CA PHE A 97 -27.54 20.51 16.53
C PHE A 97 -28.60 20.38 15.43
N GLU A 98 -29.21 21.51 15.06
CA GLU A 98 -30.04 21.62 13.84
C GLU A 98 -29.14 21.49 12.60
N LEU A 99 -29.03 20.25 12.08
CA LEU A 99 -28.46 19.96 10.76
C LEU A 99 -29.27 20.66 9.66
N ASP A 100 -28.61 21.03 8.56
CA ASP A 100 -29.30 21.63 7.43
C ASP A 100 -29.98 20.61 6.50
N GLU A 101 -30.72 21.09 5.50
CA GLU A 101 -31.51 20.18 4.64
C GLU A 101 -30.64 19.30 3.72
N ASP A 102 -29.38 19.69 3.46
CA ASP A 102 -28.44 18.91 2.64
C ASP A 102 -27.73 17.84 3.49
N ASP A 103 -27.33 18.17 4.74
CA ASP A 103 -26.88 17.20 5.75
C ASP A 103 -27.93 16.09 5.98
N TYR A 104 -29.21 16.46 6.09
CA TYR A 104 -30.29 15.49 6.24
C TYR A 104 -30.45 14.56 5.02
N MET A 105 -30.10 15.01 3.80
CA MET A 105 -30.07 14.12 2.62
C MET A 105 -28.83 13.22 2.64
N LEU A 106 -27.66 13.75 3.00
CA LEU A 106 -26.42 12.97 3.14
C LEU A 106 -26.57 11.81 4.14
N LEU A 107 -27.22 12.04 5.28
CA LEU A 107 -27.53 10.99 6.26
C LEU A 107 -28.54 9.95 5.73
N GLN A 108 -29.48 10.38 4.89
CA GLN A 108 -30.50 9.52 4.29
C GLN A 108 -29.91 8.63 3.18
N ASP A 109 -29.07 9.18 2.31
CA ASP A 109 -28.38 8.44 1.24
C ASP A 109 -27.40 7.39 1.80
N ASN A 110 -26.83 7.63 2.99
CA ASN A 110 -25.97 6.69 3.71
C ASN A 110 -26.74 5.69 4.61
N ASN A 111 -28.08 5.65 4.55
CA ASN A 111 -28.94 4.74 5.33
C ASN A 111 -28.72 4.79 6.87
N ILE A 112 -28.31 5.93 7.42
CA ILE A 112 -28.08 6.08 8.87
C ILE A 112 -29.42 6.15 9.61
N THR A 113 -29.77 5.09 10.33
CA THR A 113 -31.06 4.98 11.04
C THR A 113 -30.94 5.44 12.50
N GLY A 114 -31.77 6.41 12.89
CA GLY A 114 -31.86 6.91 14.27
C GLY A 114 -32.14 8.42 14.37
N ILE A 115 -31.72 9.20 13.38
CA ILE A 115 -31.90 10.65 13.33
C ILE A 115 -33.28 10.96 12.70
N THR A 116 -34.12 11.75 13.37
CA THR A 116 -35.48 12.06 12.91
C THR A 116 -35.65 13.55 12.58
N ARG A 117 -35.95 13.85 11.31
CA ARG A 117 -36.15 15.23 10.82
C ARG A 117 -37.33 15.91 11.56
N PRO A 118 -37.13 17.09 12.16
CA PRO A 118 -38.19 17.79 12.91
C PRO A 118 -39.32 18.25 11.98
N LYS A 119 -40.56 18.26 12.49
CA LYS A 119 -41.75 18.66 11.72
C LYS A 119 -42.00 20.17 11.83
N PRO A 120 -42.23 20.88 10.71
CA PRO A 120 -42.42 22.33 10.73
C PRO A 120 -43.72 22.74 11.47
N PRO A 121 -43.71 23.83 12.26
CA PRO A 121 -44.84 24.22 13.10
C PRO A 121 -45.99 24.88 12.33
N GLU A 122 -47.24 24.50 12.65
CA GLU A 122 -48.43 25.01 11.97
C GLU A 122 -48.77 26.49 12.27
N ASN A 123 -48.53 27.34 11.26
CA ASN A 123 -49.30 28.54 10.89
C ASN A 123 -49.98 29.39 12.00
N LYS A 124 -49.38 30.53 12.35
CA LYS A 124 -50.08 31.66 13.02
C LYS A 124 -49.79 33.04 12.41
N PHE A 125 -49.95 33.18 11.09
CA PHE A 125 -49.75 34.44 10.38
C PHE A 125 -50.79 35.53 10.74
N LYS A 126 -50.36 36.60 11.41
CA LYS A 126 -51.15 37.82 11.62
C LYS A 126 -51.06 38.77 10.42
N ARG A 127 -51.99 38.56 9.48
CA ARG A 127 -52.44 39.45 8.39
C ARG A 127 -52.24 40.97 8.63
N LEU A 128 -51.35 41.60 7.85
CA LEU A 128 -51.37 43.04 7.53
C LEU A 128 -51.44 43.22 5.99
N LYS A 129 -51.82 44.41 5.50
CA LYS A 129 -52.23 44.62 4.09
C LYS A 129 -51.41 45.66 3.32
N LYS A 130 -50.94 45.25 2.14
CA LYS A 130 -51.02 45.94 0.84
C LYS A 130 -50.27 47.28 0.63
N ALA A 131 -49.14 47.20 -0.06
CA ALA A 131 -48.80 48.01 -1.25
C ALA A 131 -47.80 47.22 -2.14
N GLY A 132 -47.78 47.31 -3.48
CA GLY A 132 -48.84 47.85 -4.34
C GLY A 132 -48.44 48.39 -5.72
N ARG A 133 -47.71 47.65 -6.57
CA ARG A 133 -47.50 47.84 -8.04
C ARG A 133 -46.51 46.78 -8.59
N GLU A 134 -46.34 46.48 -9.89
CA GLU A 134 -47.23 46.27 -11.07
C GLU A 134 -46.34 45.98 -12.31
N SER A 135 -46.65 44.93 -13.08
CA SER A 135 -46.09 44.42 -14.38
C SER A 135 -45.76 42.92 -14.20
N GLU A 136 -46.43 41.94 -14.81
CA GLU A 136 -46.75 41.69 -16.24
C GLU A 136 -45.47 41.53 -17.09
N MET A 137 -45.33 40.50 -17.95
CA MET A 137 -46.37 39.83 -18.77
C MET A 137 -46.06 38.34 -19.09
N ASP A 138 -47.11 37.54 -19.34
CA ASP A 138 -47.24 36.21 -20.02
C ASP A 138 -46.23 35.05 -19.79
N GLY A 139 -46.66 33.77 -19.75
CA GLY A 139 -48.04 33.25 -19.69
C GLY A 139 -48.26 31.80 -20.18
N ARG A 140 -49.33 31.15 -19.65
CA ARG A 140 -50.04 29.92 -20.13
C ARG A 140 -49.23 28.60 -20.22
N SER A 141 -49.77 27.40 -19.97
CA SER A 141 -51.10 26.90 -19.51
C SER A 141 -50.99 25.40 -19.12
N GLY A 142 -51.83 24.75 -18.29
CA GLY A 142 -52.94 25.21 -17.45
C GLY A 142 -54.14 24.24 -17.41
N PHE A 143 -54.60 23.84 -16.20
CA PHE A 143 -55.84 23.06 -15.87
C PHE A 143 -55.92 21.62 -16.46
N SER A 144 -56.64 20.62 -15.92
CA SER A 144 -57.77 20.52 -14.95
C SER A 144 -57.89 19.05 -14.46
N ASP A 145 -58.64 18.60 -13.44
CA ASP A 145 -58.96 19.05 -12.06
C ASP A 145 -59.70 17.87 -11.32
N HIS A 146 -59.81 17.92 -9.98
CA HIS A 146 -60.72 17.26 -9.00
C HIS A 146 -61.84 16.23 -9.42
N ASP A 147 -62.36 15.31 -8.58
CA ASP A 147 -62.17 14.99 -7.14
C ASP A 147 -62.73 13.58 -6.78
N GLY A 148 -62.51 13.05 -5.55
CA GLY A 148 -63.31 11.93 -5.01
C GLY A 148 -62.79 11.17 -3.76
N ALA A 149 -63.16 11.61 -2.55
CA ALA A 149 -62.80 10.97 -1.26
C ALA A 149 -63.39 9.55 -1.04
N GLY A 150 -62.84 8.68 -0.18
CA GLY A 150 -61.65 8.79 0.70
C GLY A 150 -61.64 7.74 1.84
N LYS A 151 -60.83 7.98 2.89
CA LYS A 151 -60.56 7.15 4.11
C LYS A 151 -59.53 6.00 4.01
N GLY A 152 -58.25 6.38 4.10
CA GLY A 152 -57.41 6.03 5.25
C GLY A 152 -56.89 4.59 5.44
N ARG A 153 -55.65 4.38 5.00
CA ARG A 153 -54.63 3.47 5.58
C ARG A 153 -53.23 4.09 5.37
N THR A 154 -52.21 3.53 6.01
CA THR A 154 -50.84 4.09 6.06
C THR A 154 -50.03 3.81 4.79
N ALA A 155 -49.29 4.81 4.30
CA ALA A 155 -48.60 4.75 3.00
C ALA A 155 -47.61 3.57 2.88
N GLU A 156 -46.94 3.24 3.98
CA GLU A 156 -45.97 2.15 4.14
C GLU A 156 -46.56 0.74 3.85
N GLU A 157 -47.88 0.58 3.99
CA GLU A 157 -48.59 -0.69 3.77
C GLU A 157 -48.89 -0.95 2.27
N THR A 158 -48.78 0.08 1.42
CA THR A 158 -49.20 0.01 -0.01
C THR A 158 -48.09 -0.46 -0.96
N VAL A 159 -46.82 -0.25 -0.61
CA VAL A 159 -45.67 -0.57 -1.49
C VAL A 159 -45.34 -2.06 -1.46
N ARG A 160 -45.52 -2.71 -0.30
CA ARG A 160 -45.09 -4.10 -0.07
C ARG A 160 -45.92 -5.14 -0.85
N SER A 161 -47.18 -4.83 -1.18
CA SER A 161 -48.09 -5.76 -1.89
C SER A 161 -48.07 -5.66 -3.42
N SER A 162 -47.19 -4.86 -4.02
CA SER A 162 -47.11 -4.70 -5.49
C SER A 162 -45.85 -5.32 -6.13
N LEU A 163 -44.95 -5.92 -5.35
CA LEU A 163 -43.67 -6.47 -5.83
C LEU A 163 -43.45 -7.96 -5.50
N PHE A 164 -44.13 -8.50 -4.48
CA PHE A 164 -44.08 -9.94 -4.15
C PHE A 164 -45.49 -10.46 -3.86
N GLY A 165 -46.15 -10.99 -4.89
CA GLY A 165 -47.38 -11.75 -4.73
C GLY A 165 -47.04 -13.21 -4.41
N ASN A 166 -47.44 -13.68 -3.23
CA ASN A 166 -47.25 -15.07 -2.80
C ASN A 166 -48.61 -15.65 -2.35
N GLU A 167 -48.99 -16.80 -2.88
CA GLU A 167 -50.08 -17.62 -2.36
C GLU A 167 -49.57 -19.03 -2.05
N GLU A 168 -49.93 -19.51 -0.87
CA GLU A 168 -49.56 -20.78 -0.21
C GLU A 168 -50.75 -21.15 0.71
N PRO A 169 -50.85 -22.39 1.23
CA PRO A 169 -50.56 -23.70 0.63
C PRO A 169 -51.76 -24.68 0.87
N PHE A 170 -51.48 -25.96 1.24
CA PHE A 170 -52.41 -27.06 1.64
C PHE A 170 -53.18 -27.78 0.50
N GLU A 171 -53.42 -29.10 0.53
CA GLU A 171 -53.06 -30.15 1.52
C GLU A 171 -52.88 -31.56 0.86
N GLU A 172 -52.63 -32.57 1.70
CA GLU A 172 -52.16 -33.96 1.44
C GLU A 172 -53.09 -34.87 0.60
N ASP A 173 -52.52 -35.88 -0.12
CA ASP A 173 -52.91 -37.30 0.09
C ASP A 173 -51.95 -38.37 -0.53
N PHE A 174 -52.05 -39.57 0.06
CA PHE A 174 -51.42 -40.91 -0.10
C PHE A 174 -51.50 -41.60 -1.51
N VAL A 175 -50.82 -42.71 -1.88
CA VAL A 175 -49.61 -43.49 -1.45
C VAL A 175 -49.31 -44.67 -2.45
N GLU A 176 -48.11 -45.29 -2.41
CA GLU A 176 -47.71 -46.61 -3.04
C GLU A 176 -47.72 -46.72 -4.60
N GLU A 177 -47.10 -47.69 -5.29
CA GLU A 177 -46.47 -49.00 -4.94
C GLU A 177 -45.23 -49.33 -5.84
N ASP A 178 -44.47 -50.40 -5.54
CA ASP A 178 -43.22 -50.83 -6.21
C ASP A 178 -43.39 -51.55 -7.57
N GLN A 179 -42.34 -51.54 -8.44
CA GLN A 179 -41.63 -52.78 -8.87
C GLN A 179 -40.37 -52.55 -9.75
N GLN A 180 -39.67 -53.65 -10.09
CA GLN A 180 -38.27 -53.75 -10.52
C GLN A 180 -38.12 -54.81 -11.64
N VAL A 181 -36.94 -54.87 -12.31
CA VAL A 181 -36.44 -55.92 -13.26
C VAL A 181 -37.22 -56.12 -14.59
N ASP A 182 -36.66 -56.65 -15.71
CA ASP A 182 -35.36 -57.31 -15.99
C ASP A 182 -34.83 -57.16 -17.45
N GLU A 183 -33.68 -57.80 -17.70
CA GLU A 183 -32.73 -57.95 -18.84
C GLU A 183 -33.18 -58.14 -20.34
N ASP A 184 -32.27 -57.73 -21.25
CA ASP A 184 -31.62 -58.50 -22.37
C ASP A 184 -31.99 -58.57 -23.90
N GLU A 185 -30.87 -58.68 -24.66
CA GLU A 185 -30.50 -59.32 -25.96
C GLU A 185 -30.95 -58.89 -27.40
N VAL A 186 -29.93 -58.52 -28.19
CA VAL A 186 -29.52 -58.94 -29.58
C VAL A 186 -30.48 -58.90 -30.79
N GLY A 187 -29.99 -58.37 -31.94
CA GLY A 187 -30.48 -58.69 -33.29
C GLY A 187 -29.69 -58.03 -34.45
N GLU A 188 -29.15 -58.82 -35.37
CA GLU A 188 -28.48 -58.38 -36.63
C GLU A 188 -29.44 -58.49 -37.85
N ASP A 189 -29.19 -57.73 -38.93
CA ASP A 189 -29.05 -58.20 -40.34
C ASP A 189 -29.35 -57.11 -41.42
N ASP A 190 -28.71 -57.27 -42.58
CA ASP A 190 -28.71 -56.37 -43.74
C ASP A 190 -29.99 -56.42 -44.61
N MET A 191 -30.15 -55.42 -45.51
CA MET A 191 -30.46 -55.65 -46.94
C MET A 191 -30.02 -54.43 -47.80
N ASP A 192 -29.54 -54.71 -49.01
CA ASP A 192 -28.91 -53.79 -49.98
C ASP A 192 -29.88 -53.34 -51.13
N ASP A 193 -29.32 -52.66 -52.15
CA ASP A 193 -29.86 -52.47 -53.53
C ASP A 193 -31.05 -51.47 -53.76
N GLU A 194 -31.18 -50.73 -54.87
CA GLU A 194 -30.27 -50.32 -55.98
C GLU A 194 -30.94 -49.13 -56.75
N MET A 195 -30.23 -48.53 -57.73
CA MET A 195 -30.72 -47.66 -58.83
C MET A 195 -31.02 -46.17 -58.56
N GLY A 196 -30.88 -45.35 -59.62
CA GLY A 196 -31.14 -43.91 -59.64
C GLY A 196 -31.31 -43.36 -61.08
N ASP A 197 -30.73 -42.18 -61.34
CA ASP A 197 -30.70 -41.44 -62.64
C ASP A 197 -31.91 -40.52 -62.97
N PHE A 198 -31.65 -39.56 -63.87
CA PHE A 198 -32.56 -38.67 -64.63
C PHE A 198 -33.09 -37.35 -64.03
N ILE A 199 -32.41 -36.24 -64.39
CA ILE A 199 -32.88 -34.89 -64.84
C ILE A 199 -31.58 -34.12 -65.19
N VAL A 200 -31.07 -34.14 -66.42
CA VAL A 200 -31.44 -33.33 -67.61
C VAL A 200 -31.15 -31.83 -67.43
N ASP A 201 -30.09 -31.35 -68.10
CA ASP A 201 -29.72 -29.93 -68.20
C ASP A 201 -30.74 -29.11 -69.03
N GLU A 202 -31.06 -27.90 -68.59
CA GLU A 202 -31.76 -26.87 -69.40
C GLU A 202 -30.75 -25.82 -69.90
N GLU A 203 -30.54 -25.73 -71.22
CA GLU A 203 -29.69 -24.69 -71.83
C GLU A 203 -30.43 -23.35 -71.94
N GLU A 204 -30.00 -22.33 -71.19
CA GLU A 204 -30.50 -20.94 -71.36
C GLU A 204 -30.15 -20.38 -72.74
N ILE A 205 -31.17 -20.01 -73.52
CA ILE A 205 -31.04 -19.36 -74.84
C ILE A 205 -31.43 -17.89 -74.73
N ASP A 206 -30.62 -16.97 -75.28
CA ASP A 206 -30.95 -15.55 -75.28
C ASP A 206 -32.08 -15.19 -76.27
N VAL A 207 -32.64 -13.98 -76.12
CA VAL A 207 -33.79 -13.49 -76.91
C VAL A 207 -33.47 -13.36 -78.42
N ASN A 208 -32.20 -13.51 -78.82
CA ASN A 208 -31.74 -13.47 -80.20
C ASN A 208 -31.31 -14.85 -80.74
N GLY A 209 -31.44 -15.92 -79.96
CA GLY A 209 -31.28 -17.30 -80.41
C GLY A 209 -29.84 -17.76 -80.57
N GLN A 210 -28.88 -17.25 -79.78
CA GLN A 210 -27.50 -17.76 -79.77
C GLN A 210 -27.09 -18.31 -78.38
N VAL A 211 -26.38 -19.45 -78.40
CA VAL A 211 -25.94 -20.17 -77.19
C VAL A 211 -24.69 -19.50 -76.59
N VAL A 212 -24.82 -18.95 -75.38
CA VAL A 212 -23.78 -18.13 -74.74
C VAL A 212 -22.76 -18.99 -73.97
N LYS A 213 -21.64 -19.32 -74.62
CA LYS A 213 -20.54 -20.05 -73.96
C LYS A 213 -19.83 -19.18 -72.91
N ARG A 214 -20.07 -19.44 -71.62
CA ARG A 214 -19.37 -18.79 -70.49
C ARG A 214 -17.84 -19.00 -70.61
N LYS A 215 -17.05 -17.93 -70.45
CA LYS A 215 -15.59 -17.98 -70.49
C LYS A 215 -15.01 -18.60 -69.22
N LYS A 216 -14.05 -19.54 -69.36
CA LYS A 216 -13.23 -19.99 -68.22
C LYS A 216 -12.35 -18.85 -67.71
N VAL A 217 -12.58 -18.40 -66.48
CA VAL A 217 -11.67 -17.52 -65.73
C VAL A 217 -10.52 -18.35 -65.16
N LYS A 218 -9.29 -17.82 -65.19
CA LYS A 218 -8.15 -18.45 -64.52
C LYS A 218 -8.16 -18.10 -63.03
N ARG A 219 -8.58 -19.04 -62.17
CA ARG A 219 -8.38 -18.93 -60.70
C ARG A 219 -6.90 -19.12 -60.34
N LYS A 220 -6.48 -18.57 -59.18
CA LYS A 220 -5.15 -18.77 -58.59
C LYS A 220 -5.05 -20.17 -57.94
N PRO A 221 -3.86 -20.76 -57.75
CA PRO A 221 -3.72 -21.96 -56.94
C PRO A 221 -4.01 -21.65 -55.47
N LEU A 222 -4.80 -22.51 -54.81
CA LEU A 222 -5.02 -22.48 -53.36
C LEU A 222 -3.77 -22.98 -52.63
N ARG A 223 -3.59 -22.56 -51.37
CA ARG A 223 -2.64 -23.19 -50.44
C ARG A 223 -3.24 -24.52 -49.97
N GLN A 224 -2.41 -25.56 -49.89
CA GLN A 224 -2.82 -26.84 -49.32
C GLN A 224 -2.84 -26.74 -47.79
N ALA A 225 -3.97 -27.09 -47.17
CA ALA A 225 -4.01 -27.51 -45.78
C ALA A 225 -3.48 -28.95 -45.68
N ALA A 226 -2.69 -29.26 -44.66
CA ALA A 226 -2.18 -30.62 -44.46
C ALA A 226 -3.33 -31.57 -44.09
N GLY A 227 -3.39 -32.74 -44.73
CA GLY A 227 -4.37 -33.81 -44.42
C GLY A 227 -5.66 -33.81 -45.26
N VAL A 228 -5.97 -32.77 -46.04
CA VAL A 228 -7.23 -32.70 -46.82
C VAL A 228 -6.98 -32.89 -48.32
N SER A 229 -7.85 -33.66 -48.99
CA SER A 229 -7.78 -33.85 -50.45
C SER A 229 -8.05 -32.55 -51.21
N SER A 230 -7.25 -32.30 -52.25
CA SER A 230 -7.49 -31.19 -53.18
C SER A 230 -8.79 -31.32 -53.98
N SER A 231 -9.40 -32.52 -54.07
CA SER A 231 -10.74 -32.68 -54.66
C SER A 231 -11.82 -32.20 -53.68
N ALA A 232 -11.77 -32.64 -52.42
CA ALA A 232 -12.76 -32.31 -51.40
C ALA A 232 -12.84 -30.81 -51.12
N LEU A 233 -11.71 -30.09 -51.14
CA LEU A 233 -11.70 -28.63 -51.00
C LEU A 233 -12.29 -27.90 -52.22
N GLN A 234 -12.16 -28.47 -53.43
CA GLN A 234 -12.77 -27.90 -54.64
C GLN A 234 -14.28 -28.19 -54.66
N GLU A 235 -14.67 -29.39 -54.30
CA GLU A 235 -16.07 -29.85 -54.22
C GLU A 235 -16.84 -29.09 -53.13
N ALA A 236 -16.26 -28.90 -51.95
CA ALA A 236 -16.82 -28.03 -50.92
C ALA A 236 -16.96 -26.56 -51.39
N HIS A 237 -15.99 -26.01 -52.12
CA HIS A 237 -16.08 -24.66 -52.68
C HIS A 237 -17.16 -24.56 -53.79
N ASP A 238 -17.36 -25.60 -54.59
CA ASP A 238 -18.38 -25.60 -55.64
C ASP A 238 -19.80 -25.91 -55.11
N ILE A 239 -19.92 -26.50 -53.90
CA ILE A 239 -21.20 -26.70 -53.18
C ILE A 239 -21.57 -25.47 -52.31
N PHE A 240 -20.63 -24.94 -51.52
CA PHE A 240 -20.89 -23.90 -50.52
C PHE A 240 -20.47 -22.48 -50.93
N GLY A 241 -19.78 -22.32 -52.07
CA GLY A 241 -19.28 -21.02 -52.55
C GLY A 241 -17.89 -20.65 -52.00
N ASP A 242 -17.50 -19.40 -52.22
CA ASP A 242 -16.26 -18.86 -51.65
C ASP A 242 -16.51 -18.43 -50.19
N VAL A 243 -15.93 -19.17 -49.26
CA VAL A 243 -16.16 -18.97 -47.81
C VAL A 243 -15.57 -17.64 -47.33
N ASP A 244 -14.47 -17.16 -47.94
CA ASP A 244 -13.89 -15.85 -47.59
C ASP A 244 -14.80 -14.71 -48.09
N GLU A 245 -15.44 -14.87 -49.25
CA GLU A 245 -16.43 -13.91 -49.77
C GLU A 245 -17.72 -13.90 -48.92
N LEU A 246 -18.18 -15.08 -48.47
CA LEU A 246 -19.30 -15.21 -47.53
C LEU A 246 -18.98 -14.61 -46.15
N LEU A 247 -17.78 -14.82 -45.61
CA LEU A 247 -17.36 -14.20 -44.34
C LEU A 247 -17.20 -12.67 -44.47
N ALA A 248 -16.69 -12.18 -45.59
CA ALA A 248 -16.62 -10.75 -45.88
C ALA A 248 -18.01 -10.11 -46.01
N LEU A 249 -18.95 -10.79 -46.68
CA LEU A 249 -20.36 -10.38 -46.75
C LEU A 249 -21.01 -10.38 -45.36
N ARG A 250 -20.84 -11.46 -44.58
CA ARG A 250 -21.36 -11.59 -43.21
C ARG A 250 -20.82 -10.50 -42.29
N LYS A 251 -19.54 -10.15 -42.42
CA LYS A 251 -18.95 -9.03 -41.68
C LYS A 251 -19.53 -7.68 -42.11
N GLN A 252 -19.72 -7.45 -43.41
CA GLN A 252 -20.35 -6.21 -43.91
C GLN A 252 -21.88 -6.15 -43.64
N GLU A 253 -22.51 -7.28 -43.39
CA GLU A 253 -23.89 -7.39 -42.92
C GLU A 253 -23.98 -7.00 -41.43
N LEU A 254 -23.13 -7.60 -40.57
CA LEU A 254 -22.97 -7.20 -39.17
C LEU A 254 -22.58 -5.72 -39.01
N GLU A 255 -21.70 -5.18 -39.86
CA GLU A 255 -21.35 -3.76 -39.88
C GLU A 255 -22.53 -2.85 -40.32
N ARG A 256 -23.47 -3.34 -41.14
CA ARG A 256 -24.71 -2.60 -41.46
C ARG A 256 -25.73 -2.68 -40.34
N ASP A 257 -25.87 -3.84 -39.70
CA ASP A 257 -26.83 -4.03 -38.62
C ASP A 257 -26.40 -3.24 -37.38
N ALA A 258 -25.10 -3.18 -37.08
CA ALA A 258 -24.53 -2.31 -36.04
C ALA A 258 -24.68 -0.80 -36.30
N ILE A 259 -24.98 -0.39 -37.55
CA ILE A 259 -25.26 1.00 -37.92
C ILE A 259 -26.78 1.31 -37.88
N ASN A 260 -27.63 0.32 -38.19
CA ASN A 260 -29.09 0.53 -38.31
C ASN A 260 -29.90 0.08 -37.08
N SER A 261 -29.36 -0.77 -36.20
CA SER A 261 -30.04 -1.26 -35.00
C SER A 261 -29.38 -0.73 -33.72
N GLY A 262 -29.90 0.40 -33.22
CA GLY A 262 -29.50 0.97 -31.92
C GLY A 262 -29.88 0.11 -30.70
N GLU A 263 -30.64 -0.97 -30.92
CA GLU A 263 -31.18 -1.89 -29.91
C GLU A 263 -30.44 -3.24 -29.85
N LEU A 264 -29.35 -3.41 -30.62
CA LEU A 264 -28.52 -4.63 -30.64
C LEU A 264 -27.03 -4.40 -30.32
N ARG A 265 -26.71 -3.27 -29.67
CA ARG A 265 -25.80 -3.39 -28.53
C ARG A 265 -26.63 -4.09 -27.44
N GLY A 266 -26.24 -5.31 -27.06
CA GLY A 266 -26.67 -5.84 -25.78
C GLY A 266 -26.30 -4.84 -24.68
N ASN A 267 -27.10 -4.80 -23.61
CA ASN A 267 -26.81 -4.01 -22.42
C ASN A 267 -25.34 -4.25 -22.03
N ARG A 268 -24.60 -3.19 -21.72
CA ARG A 268 -23.21 -3.33 -21.31
C ARG A 268 -23.20 -4.05 -19.97
N LEU A 269 -22.12 -4.73 -19.61
CA LEU A 269 -22.02 -5.32 -18.26
C LEU A 269 -22.16 -4.22 -17.17
N GLU A 270 -21.72 -3.00 -17.50
CA GLU A 270 -21.95 -1.72 -16.79
C GLU A 270 -23.43 -1.36 -16.56
N ASP A 271 -24.34 -1.80 -17.43
CA ASP A 271 -25.78 -1.51 -17.40
C ASP A 271 -26.59 -2.61 -16.68
N GLU A 272 -26.07 -3.84 -16.60
CA GLU A 272 -26.77 -5.01 -16.01
C GLU A 272 -26.33 -5.37 -14.59
N PHE A 273 -25.10 -5.01 -14.18
CA PHE A 273 -24.52 -5.39 -12.89
C PHE A 273 -24.05 -4.18 -12.08
N GLU A 274 -24.19 -4.25 -10.76
CA GLU A 274 -23.67 -3.22 -9.88
C GLU A 274 -22.13 -3.13 -9.98
N PRO A 275 -21.52 -1.91 -9.97
CA PRO A 275 -20.09 -1.74 -10.23
C PRO A 275 -19.16 -2.54 -9.31
N PHE A 276 -19.58 -2.84 -8.08
CA PHE A 276 -18.78 -3.67 -7.16
C PHE A 276 -18.69 -5.14 -7.63
N ILE A 277 -19.71 -5.67 -8.29
CA ILE A 277 -19.73 -7.04 -8.85
C ILE A 277 -18.77 -7.11 -10.03
N LEU A 278 -18.78 -6.08 -10.88
CA LEU A 278 -17.84 -5.96 -12.00
C LEU A 278 -16.39 -5.87 -11.51
N ALA A 279 -16.13 -5.09 -10.46
CA ALA A 279 -14.81 -5.03 -9.83
C ALA A 279 -14.39 -6.37 -9.20
N GLU A 280 -15.27 -7.04 -8.45
CA GLU A 280 -14.99 -8.34 -7.82
C GLU A 280 -14.68 -9.44 -8.86
N LYS A 281 -15.21 -9.33 -10.08
CA LYS A 281 -14.98 -10.29 -11.17
C LYS A 281 -13.94 -9.85 -12.20
N TYR A 282 -13.27 -8.72 -11.99
CA TYR A 282 -12.34 -8.11 -12.96
C TYR A 282 -13.01 -7.95 -14.33
N MET A 283 -14.25 -7.43 -14.37
CA MET A 283 -15.08 -7.20 -15.56
C MET A 283 -15.50 -5.73 -15.70
N THR A 284 -14.73 -4.80 -15.13
CA THR A 284 -14.89 -3.37 -15.43
C THR A 284 -14.28 -3.02 -16.79
N PRO A 285 -14.64 -1.88 -17.42
CA PRO A 285 -14.01 -1.43 -18.66
C PRO A 285 -12.49 -1.22 -18.55
N LYS A 286 -11.95 -1.01 -17.33
CA LYS A 286 -10.50 -0.99 -17.09
C LYS A 286 -9.89 -2.39 -17.22
N ASP A 287 -10.54 -3.40 -16.64
CA ASP A 287 -10.06 -4.78 -16.69
C ASP A 287 -10.13 -5.35 -18.11
N GLU A 288 -11.16 -4.99 -18.88
CA GLU A 288 -11.23 -5.30 -20.31
C GLU A 288 -10.08 -4.64 -21.09
N GLN A 289 -9.81 -3.34 -20.86
CA GLN A 289 -8.66 -2.67 -21.46
C GLN A 289 -7.32 -3.32 -21.10
N ILE A 290 -7.14 -3.77 -19.85
CA ILE A 290 -5.93 -4.46 -19.39
C ILE A 290 -5.76 -5.80 -20.10
N LYS A 291 -6.85 -6.57 -20.29
CA LYS A 291 -6.85 -7.87 -21.01
C LYS A 291 -6.62 -7.72 -22.52
N GLU A 292 -7.12 -6.65 -23.14
CA GLU A 292 -6.93 -6.39 -24.58
C GLU A 292 -5.53 -5.86 -24.92
N THR A 293 -4.80 -5.31 -23.95
CA THR A 293 -3.51 -4.65 -24.17
C THR A 293 -2.35 -5.65 -24.07
N ASP A 294 -1.57 -5.79 -25.15
CA ASP A 294 -0.39 -6.67 -25.25
C ASP A 294 0.85 -6.10 -24.50
N ILE A 295 0.69 -5.89 -23.19
CA ILE A 295 1.70 -5.41 -22.24
C ILE A 295 1.49 -6.17 -20.92
N PRO A 296 2.54 -6.66 -20.23
CA PRO A 296 2.38 -7.33 -18.93
C PRO A 296 1.63 -6.47 -17.91
N GLU A 297 0.65 -7.06 -17.22
CA GLU A 297 -0.26 -6.40 -16.28
C GLU A 297 0.47 -5.53 -15.25
N ARG A 298 1.54 -6.03 -14.64
CA ARG A 298 2.37 -5.27 -13.67
C ARG A 298 3.00 -4.00 -14.27
N ILE A 299 3.28 -4.00 -15.57
CA ILE A 299 3.78 -2.81 -16.28
C ILE A 299 2.61 -1.87 -16.55
N GLN A 300 1.45 -2.35 -17.01
CA GLN A 300 0.25 -1.52 -17.21
C GLN A 300 -0.18 -0.79 -15.92
N LEU A 301 -0.28 -1.52 -14.81
CA LEU A 301 -0.62 -0.97 -13.48
C LEU A 301 0.45 0.00 -12.96
N SER A 302 1.73 -0.22 -13.30
CA SER A 302 2.78 0.75 -12.99
C SER A 302 2.68 2.00 -13.86
N GLU A 303 2.39 1.87 -15.16
CA GLU A 303 2.31 2.99 -16.11
C GLU A 303 1.08 3.89 -15.88
N GLU A 304 -0.03 3.38 -15.34
CA GLU A 304 -1.13 4.23 -14.85
C GLU A 304 -0.64 5.16 -13.70
N LEU A 305 0.17 4.64 -12.78
CA LEU A 305 0.71 5.40 -11.64
C LEU A 305 1.88 6.33 -12.04
N THR A 306 2.85 5.85 -12.81
CA THR A 306 4.03 6.63 -13.22
C THR A 306 3.75 7.59 -14.37
N GLY A 307 2.76 7.30 -15.21
CA GLY A 307 2.74 7.76 -16.60
C GLY A 307 3.76 7.00 -17.46
N ASN A 308 3.60 7.08 -18.79
CA ASN A 308 4.50 6.45 -19.73
C ASN A 308 5.93 7.06 -19.65
N PRO A 309 7.00 6.26 -19.84
CA PRO A 309 8.36 6.79 -19.98
C PRO A 309 8.48 7.85 -21.08
N ILE A 310 9.31 8.87 -20.84
CA ILE A 310 9.58 9.92 -21.85
C ILE A 310 10.61 9.39 -22.85
N ASP A 311 10.19 9.21 -24.11
CA ASP A 311 11.03 8.69 -25.18
C ASP A 311 12.20 9.61 -25.54
N GLY A 312 13.41 9.08 -25.42
CA GLY A 312 14.65 9.69 -25.89
C GLY A 312 15.87 9.15 -25.16
N ASP A 313 16.91 8.77 -25.92
CA ASP A 313 18.13 8.16 -25.36
C ASP A 313 18.81 9.03 -24.29
N ALA A 314 18.74 10.37 -24.42
CA ALA A 314 19.30 11.30 -23.44
C ALA A 314 18.58 11.26 -22.07
N ASN A 315 17.27 11.01 -22.05
CA ASN A 315 16.51 10.84 -20.80
C ASN A 315 16.87 9.51 -20.12
N ARG A 316 17.03 8.43 -20.91
CA ARG A 316 17.47 7.12 -20.43
C ARG A 316 18.92 7.12 -19.95
N GLU A 317 19.79 7.92 -20.54
CA GLU A 317 21.15 8.16 -20.07
C GLU A 317 21.12 8.84 -18.69
N GLU A 318 20.41 9.96 -18.55
CA GLU A 318 20.26 10.68 -17.26
C GLU A 318 19.66 9.77 -16.16
N GLU A 319 18.64 8.99 -16.52
CA GLU A 319 18.03 7.97 -15.65
C GLU A 319 19.02 6.90 -15.25
N SER A 320 19.75 6.30 -16.21
CA SER A 320 20.73 5.24 -15.92
C SER A 320 21.84 5.75 -14.99
N VAL A 321 22.29 7.00 -15.16
CA VAL A 321 23.22 7.67 -14.25
C VAL A 321 22.58 7.88 -12.88
N TRP A 322 21.32 8.31 -12.79
CA TRP A 322 20.63 8.47 -11.51
C TRP A 322 20.49 7.13 -10.78
N ILE A 323 19.99 6.09 -11.44
CA ILE A 323 19.85 4.73 -10.90
C ILE A 323 21.22 4.18 -10.45
N HIS A 324 22.27 4.37 -11.26
CA HIS A 324 23.64 3.96 -10.92
C HIS A 324 24.16 4.63 -9.65
N ASN A 325 23.95 5.95 -9.50
CA ASN A 325 24.31 6.70 -8.30
C ASN A 325 23.47 6.28 -7.07
N GLN A 326 22.19 5.94 -7.23
CA GLN A 326 21.38 5.40 -6.14
C GLN A 326 21.89 4.01 -5.71
N LEU A 327 22.19 3.12 -6.67
CA LEU A 327 22.71 1.77 -6.39
C LEU A 327 24.09 1.80 -5.71
N ILE A 328 25.03 2.61 -6.19
CA ILE A 328 26.35 2.75 -5.54
C ILE A 328 26.26 3.52 -4.21
N GLY A 329 25.20 4.30 -4.02
CA GLY A 329 24.92 5.02 -2.78
C GLY A 329 24.64 4.11 -1.58
N ASP A 330 25.37 4.36 -0.49
CA ASP A 330 25.25 3.69 0.83
C ASP A 330 23.82 3.74 1.44
N ALA A 331 22.94 4.59 0.88
CA ALA A 331 21.55 4.75 1.28
C ALA A 331 20.57 3.73 0.66
N PHE A 332 20.84 3.17 -0.53
CA PHE A 332 19.89 2.28 -1.21
C PHE A 332 20.27 0.79 -1.12
N LEU A 333 21.52 0.40 -1.35
CA LEU A 333 21.91 -1.03 -1.22
C LEU A 333 21.79 -1.54 0.21
N SER A 334 22.00 -0.70 1.23
CA SER A 334 21.74 -1.02 2.64
C SER A 334 20.27 -1.38 2.93
N LEU A 335 19.33 -1.05 2.05
CA LEU A 335 17.94 -1.50 2.14
C LEU A 335 17.76 -2.97 1.73
N PHE A 336 18.64 -3.51 0.86
CA PHE A 336 18.56 -4.86 0.28
C PHE A 336 19.36 -5.92 1.05
N GLY A 337 20.07 -5.51 2.11
CA GLY A 337 20.74 -6.36 3.09
C GLY A 337 22.12 -5.85 3.51
N ASN A 338 22.58 -6.24 4.70
CA ASN A 338 23.89 -5.84 5.27
C ASN A 338 25.07 -6.57 4.60
N GLY A 339 25.31 -6.29 3.33
CA GLY A 339 26.52 -6.67 2.60
C GLY A 339 27.12 -5.45 1.91
N GLN A 340 28.41 -5.18 2.13
CA GLN A 340 29.17 -4.23 1.31
C GLN A 340 29.38 -4.83 -0.09
N LEU A 341 28.34 -4.74 -0.90
CA LEU A 341 28.34 -5.04 -2.32
C LEU A 341 29.13 -3.97 -3.06
N ASN A 342 30.47 -4.02 -2.89
CA ASN A 342 31.45 -3.37 -3.77
C ASN A 342 31.41 -4.06 -5.15
N LYS A 343 30.25 -4.00 -5.81
CA LYS A 343 30.02 -4.47 -7.16
C LYS A 343 30.39 -3.34 -8.12
N GLU A 344 31.26 -3.65 -9.07
CA GLU A 344 31.43 -2.85 -10.27
C GLU A 344 30.18 -3.01 -11.15
N ILE A 345 29.09 -2.34 -10.77
CA ILE A 345 27.86 -2.26 -11.56
C ILE A 345 28.16 -1.39 -12.77
N ASP A 346 27.94 -1.91 -13.97
CA ASP A 346 28.07 -1.13 -15.20
C ASP A 346 26.78 -0.34 -15.46
N GLN A 347 26.92 0.95 -15.74
CA GLN A 347 25.83 1.80 -16.18
C GLN A 347 25.24 1.28 -17.52
N SER A 348 26.06 0.66 -18.38
CA SER A 348 25.59 0.11 -19.66
C SER A 348 24.60 -1.05 -19.47
N ASP A 349 24.81 -1.91 -18.47
CA ASP A 349 23.88 -2.98 -18.10
C ASP A 349 22.54 -2.41 -17.56
N ILE A 350 22.58 -1.30 -16.81
CA ILE A 350 21.37 -0.60 -16.35
C ILE A 350 20.59 -0.04 -17.55
N MET A 351 21.26 0.67 -18.46
CA MET A 351 20.63 1.23 -19.66
C MET A 351 20.01 0.14 -20.56
N ASN A 352 20.66 -1.03 -20.67
CA ASN A 352 20.11 -2.18 -21.37
C ASN A 352 18.81 -2.68 -20.72
N VAL A 353 18.77 -2.77 -19.38
CA VAL A 353 17.57 -3.15 -18.62
C VAL A 353 16.44 -2.14 -18.78
N LEU A 354 16.74 -0.84 -18.71
CA LEU A 354 15.75 0.23 -18.96
C LEU A 354 15.17 0.15 -20.37
N ASN A 355 15.99 -0.05 -21.40
CA ASN A 355 15.47 -0.26 -22.76
C ASN A 355 14.60 -1.52 -22.88
N MET A 356 14.90 -2.60 -22.14
CA MET A 356 14.07 -3.81 -22.11
C MET A 356 12.74 -3.59 -21.37
N LEU A 357 12.72 -2.82 -20.28
CA LEU A 357 11.52 -2.44 -19.56
C LEU A 357 10.64 -1.47 -20.39
N HIS A 358 11.20 -0.33 -20.81
CA HIS A 358 10.44 0.76 -21.44
C HIS A 358 10.03 0.45 -22.88
N THR A 359 10.97 0.01 -23.73
CA THR A 359 10.75 -0.19 -25.18
C THR A 359 10.18 -1.56 -25.49
N HIS A 360 10.68 -2.61 -24.83
CA HIS A 360 10.32 -4.00 -25.15
C HIS A 360 9.27 -4.61 -24.19
N LYS A 361 8.88 -3.88 -23.13
CA LYS A 361 7.93 -4.33 -22.10
C LYS A 361 8.28 -5.70 -21.49
N PHE A 362 9.57 -6.03 -21.43
CA PHE A 362 10.04 -7.29 -20.84
C PHE A 362 10.10 -7.18 -19.32
N GLU A 363 9.45 -8.10 -18.61
CA GLU A 363 9.52 -8.14 -17.15
C GLU A 363 10.87 -8.67 -16.63
N VAL A 364 11.18 -8.35 -15.37
CA VAL A 364 12.39 -8.82 -14.66
C VAL A 364 12.62 -10.33 -14.78
N PRO A 365 11.64 -11.25 -14.63
CA PRO A 365 11.88 -12.69 -14.80
C PRO A 365 12.29 -13.07 -16.23
N PHE A 366 11.74 -12.42 -17.26
CA PHE A 366 12.12 -12.68 -18.66
C PHE A 366 13.53 -12.19 -18.96
N ILE A 367 13.87 -10.98 -18.51
CA ILE A 367 15.23 -10.41 -18.61
C ILE A 367 16.22 -11.32 -17.89
N ALA A 368 15.92 -11.66 -16.64
CA ALA A 368 16.74 -12.49 -15.78
C ALA A 368 16.95 -13.91 -16.30
N MET A 369 16.02 -14.46 -17.11
CA MET A 369 16.14 -15.80 -17.67
C MET A 369 16.78 -15.82 -19.06
N TYR A 370 16.38 -14.91 -19.95
CA TYR A 370 16.66 -14.97 -21.40
C TYR A 370 17.50 -13.81 -21.96
N ARG A 371 17.91 -12.83 -21.14
CA ARG A 371 18.73 -11.67 -21.55
C ARG A 371 19.90 -11.40 -20.60
N LYS A 372 20.39 -12.46 -19.93
CA LYS A 372 21.48 -12.41 -18.94
C LYS A 372 22.73 -11.73 -19.50
N GLU A 373 23.04 -12.00 -20.76
CA GLU A 373 24.15 -11.47 -21.53
C GLU A 373 24.14 -9.94 -21.70
N SER A 374 22.99 -9.28 -21.53
CA SER A 374 22.83 -7.82 -21.63
C SER A 374 22.81 -7.10 -20.28
N CYS A 375 22.95 -7.82 -19.15
CA CYS A 375 22.86 -7.27 -17.80
C CYS A 375 23.80 -7.98 -16.81
N MET A 376 25.02 -8.33 -17.24
CA MET A 376 25.89 -9.28 -16.55
C MET A 376 26.40 -8.80 -15.18
N SER A 377 26.62 -7.51 -14.95
CA SER A 377 27.02 -6.96 -13.64
C SER A 377 25.86 -6.96 -12.62
N LEU A 378 24.61 -6.91 -13.09
CA LEU A 378 23.41 -6.97 -12.26
C LEU A 378 23.04 -8.41 -11.85
N ILE A 379 23.54 -9.43 -12.56
CA ILE A 379 23.28 -10.86 -12.29
C ILE A 379 24.46 -11.58 -11.61
N LYS A 380 25.67 -11.00 -11.64
CA LYS A 380 26.82 -11.53 -10.89
C LYS A 380 26.68 -11.28 -9.38
N ASP A 381 26.39 -12.34 -8.64
CA ASP A 381 26.59 -12.39 -7.19
C ASP A 381 27.93 -13.07 -6.89
N ASN A 382 28.86 -12.30 -6.33
CA ASN A 382 30.12 -12.80 -5.77
C ASN A 382 29.89 -13.21 -4.30
N ASP A 383 28.88 -14.04 -4.05
CA ASP A 383 28.56 -14.50 -2.70
C ASP A 383 29.69 -15.38 -2.18
N ALA A 384 30.48 -14.83 -1.25
CA ALA A 384 31.70 -15.46 -0.74
C ALA A 384 31.48 -16.80 -0.01
N ASN A 385 30.23 -17.20 0.22
CA ASN A 385 29.85 -18.52 0.73
C ASN A 385 29.72 -19.61 -0.35
N GLU A 386 29.62 -19.29 -1.65
CA GLU A 386 29.55 -20.33 -2.71
C GLU A 386 30.88 -21.11 -2.88
N GLN A 387 31.97 -20.70 -2.22
CA GLN A 387 33.25 -21.43 -2.23
C GLN A 387 33.29 -22.68 -1.32
N ALA A 388 32.15 -23.10 -0.77
CA ALA A 388 32.05 -24.23 0.15
C ALA A 388 30.87 -25.18 -0.15
N ASN A 389 30.76 -25.66 -1.40
CA ASN A 389 30.40 -27.04 -1.79
C ASN A 389 30.07 -27.11 -3.31
N GLU A 390 30.93 -27.75 -4.12
CA GLU A 390 30.70 -27.93 -5.57
C GLU A 390 29.59 -28.95 -5.91
N GLU A 391 29.00 -29.62 -4.90
CA GLU A 391 27.88 -30.57 -5.05
C GLU A 391 26.50 -29.95 -4.75
N ASP A 392 26.43 -28.68 -4.31
CA ASP A 392 25.16 -28.11 -3.84
C ASP A 392 24.18 -27.79 -4.99
N THR A 393 22.92 -28.08 -4.74
CA THR A 393 21.81 -28.07 -5.71
C THR A 393 21.63 -26.72 -6.42
N ARG A 394 21.11 -26.76 -7.67
CA ARG A 394 20.76 -25.57 -8.48
C ARG A 394 19.61 -24.76 -7.85
N LYS A 395 19.92 -23.97 -6.82
CA LYS A 395 18.96 -23.12 -6.10
C LYS A 395 18.42 -21.99 -6.98
N MET A 396 17.13 -21.69 -6.82
CA MET A 396 16.44 -20.60 -7.52
C MET A 396 17.01 -19.25 -7.07
N LYS A 397 17.69 -18.52 -7.97
CA LYS A 397 18.34 -17.25 -7.60
C LYS A 397 17.33 -16.10 -7.57
N TRP A 398 17.26 -15.39 -6.44
CA TRP A 398 16.47 -14.16 -6.31
C TRP A 398 17.25 -12.99 -6.89
N HIS A 399 16.89 -12.54 -8.10
CA HIS A 399 17.61 -11.50 -8.85
C HIS A 399 17.38 -10.07 -8.30
N LYS A 400 17.78 -9.84 -7.04
CA LYS A 400 17.54 -8.60 -6.27
C LYS A 400 17.87 -7.32 -7.04
N LEU A 401 19.01 -7.25 -7.74
CA LEU A 401 19.44 -6.02 -8.42
C LEU A 401 18.56 -5.64 -9.61
N LEU A 402 17.93 -6.60 -10.31
CA LEU A 402 17.02 -6.28 -11.42
C LEU A 402 15.70 -5.70 -10.89
N TRP A 403 15.17 -6.25 -9.79
CA TRP A 403 14.04 -5.66 -9.06
C TRP A 403 14.39 -4.30 -8.46
N ALA A 404 15.63 -4.11 -7.99
CA ALA A 404 16.13 -2.84 -7.49
C ALA A 404 16.18 -1.76 -8.59
N VAL A 405 16.66 -2.09 -9.80
CA VAL A 405 16.62 -1.21 -10.98
C VAL A 405 15.17 -0.84 -11.33
N GLN A 406 14.25 -1.80 -11.45
CA GLN A 406 12.83 -1.52 -11.75
C GLN A 406 12.16 -0.65 -10.65
N THR A 407 12.54 -0.85 -9.39
CA THR A 407 12.05 -0.03 -8.27
C THR A 407 12.58 1.41 -8.33
N LEU A 408 13.79 1.62 -8.85
CA LEU A 408 14.38 2.94 -9.04
C LEU A 408 13.83 3.65 -10.28
N ASP A 409 13.67 2.96 -11.41
CA ASP A 409 12.92 3.38 -12.61
C ASP A 409 11.55 3.96 -12.22
N ARG A 410 10.73 3.18 -11.49
CA ARG A 410 9.43 3.64 -10.99
C ARG A 410 9.51 4.91 -10.12
N LYS A 411 10.56 5.06 -9.31
CA LYS A 411 10.80 6.29 -8.51
C LYS A 411 11.25 7.47 -9.36
N TRP A 412 12.07 7.24 -10.38
CA TRP A 412 12.52 8.26 -11.32
C TRP A 412 11.35 8.81 -12.14
N LEU A 413 10.51 7.94 -12.71
CA LEU A 413 9.33 8.35 -13.46
C LEU A 413 8.35 9.17 -12.60
N LEU A 414 8.10 8.77 -11.35
CA LEU A 414 7.30 9.55 -10.40
C LEU A 414 7.94 10.92 -10.08
N LEU A 415 9.26 10.97 -9.87
CA LEU A 415 9.99 12.21 -9.64
C LEU A 415 9.88 13.17 -10.83
N GLN A 416 10.03 12.66 -12.07
CA GLN A 416 9.91 13.47 -13.28
C GLN A 416 8.45 13.92 -13.53
N LYS A 417 7.46 13.05 -13.30
CA LYS A 417 6.02 13.42 -13.32
C LYS A 417 5.72 14.53 -12.32
N ARG A 418 6.27 14.48 -11.10
CA ARG A 418 6.14 15.53 -10.08
C ARG A 418 6.85 16.84 -10.51
N LYS A 419 8.07 16.76 -11.06
CA LYS A 419 8.83 17.92 -11.58
C LYS A 419 8.08 18.64 -12.72
N VAL A 420 7.55 17.90 -13.70
CA VAL A 420 6.77 18.47 -14.82
C VAL A 420 5.47 19.11 -14.33
N ALA A 421 4.74 18.44 -13.42
CA ALA A 421 3.51 19.00 -12.85
C ALA A 421 3.76 20.31 -12.08
N LEU A 422 4.82 20.33 -11.25
CA LEU A 422 5.22 21.53 -10.52
C LEU A 422 5.70 22.65 -11.45
N GLN A 423 6.45 22.36 -12.52
CA GLN A 423 6.83 23.38 -13.50
C GLN A 423 5.59 24.06 -14.13
N ILE A 424 4.60 23.28 -14.57
CA ILE A 424 3.36 23.82 -15.17
C ILE A 424 2.57 24.66 -14.15
N TYR A 425 2.53 24.23 -12.89
CA TYR A 425 1.92 24.99 -11.79
C TYR A 425 2.67 26.31 -11.53
N TYR A 426 4.01 26.28 -11.42
CA TYR A 426 4.85 27.46 -11.20
C TYR A 426 4.73 28.46 -12.37
N GLU A 427 4.78 27.99 -13.62
CA GLU A 427 4.62 28.83 -14.82
C GLU A 427 3.31 29.62 -14.77
N ARG A 428 2.18 28.93 -14.52
CA ARG A 428 0.86 29.56 -14.39
C ARG A 428 0.82 30.57 -13.24
N ARG A 429 1.31 30.18 -12.06
CA ARG A 429 1.26 30.99 -10.82
C ARG A 429 2.13 32.25 -10.90
N TYR A 430 3.33 32.14 -11.47
CA TYR A 430 4.21 33.27 -11.74
C TYR A 430 3.60 34.22 -12.78
N ASP A 431 3.00 33.69 -13.84
CA ASP A 431 2.41 34.53 -14.89
C ASP A 431 1.13 35.23 -14.42
N ASP A 432 0.37 34.65 -13.48
CA ASP A 432 -0.73 35.32 -12.78
C ASP A 432 -0.23 36.46 -11.85
N GLU A 433 0.83 36.23 -11.06
CA GLU A 433 1.37 37.23 -10.14
C GLU A 433 2.06 38.40 -10.87
N LYS A 434 2.73 38.10 -11.99
CA LYS A 434 3.28 39.07 -12.95
C LYS A 434 2.22 39.98 -13.59
N ARG A 435 0.93 39.61 -13.56
CA ARG A 435 -0.20 40.47 -13.99
C ARG A 435 -0.83 41.29 -12.84
N ARG A 436 -0.41 41.07 -11.59
CA ARG A 436 -0.93 41.74 -10.38
C ARG A 436 -0.04 42.87 -9.87
N ILE A 437 1.26 42.81 -10.13
CA ILE A 437 2.27 43.77 -9.63
C ILE A 437 2.69 44.70 -10.76
N ASP A 438 2.42 46.00 -10.63
CA ASP A 438 2.91 47.04 -11.57
C ASP A 438 4.31 47.57 -11.23
N ASP A 439 4.86 47.26 -10.05
CA ASP A 439 6.18 47.72 -9.63
C ASP A 439 7.32 47.03 -10.40
N VAL A 440 8.11 47.83 -11.12
CA VAL A 440 9.21 47.37 -11.99
C VAL A 440 10.34 46.70 -11.22
N THR A 441 10.64 47.15 -9.99
CA THR A 441 11.70 46.59 -9.15
C THR A 441 11.29 45.23 -8.59
N ARG A 442 10.05 45.14 -8.09
CA ARG A 442 9.44 43.89 -7.60
C ARG A 442 9.24 42.88 -8.72
N GLN A 443 8.85 43.31 -9.93
CA GLN A 443 8.82 42.46 -11.13
C GLN A 443 10.21 41.93 -11.52
N ALA A 444 11.28 42.70 -11.31
CA ALA A 444 12.65 42.25 -11.59
C ALA A 444 13.13 41.21 -10.57
N LEU A 445 12.86 41.42 -9.28
CA LEU A 445 13.17 40.47 -8.21
C LEU A 445 12.39 39.15 -8.39
N ASN A 446 11.06 39.22 -8.57
CA ASN A 446 10.23 38.03 -8.80
C ASN A 446 10.69 37.24 -10.03
N ARG A 447 11.18 37.91 -11.08
CA ARG A 447 11.74 37.24 -12.26
C ARG A 447 13.03 36.49 -11.92
N GLN A 448 13.94 37.07 -11.13
CA GLN A 448 15.18 36.41 -10.72
C GLN A 448 14.89 35.19 -9.83
N LEU A 449 14.05 35.35 -8.80
CA LEU A 449 13.59 34.26 -7.93
C LEU A 449 12.95 33.13 -8.74
N TYR A 450 12.09 33.45 -9.71
CA TYR A 450 11.45 32.45 -10.56
C TYR A 450 12.45 31.62 -11.38
N HIS A 451 13.46 32.25 -11.99
CA HIS A 451 14.48 31.50 -12.75
C HIS A 451 15.33 30.62 -11.82
N SER A 452 15.74 31.14 -10.66
CA SER A 452 16.42 30.37 -9.60
C SER A 452 15.64 29.13 -9.18
N ILE A 453 14.34 29.27 -8.90
CA ILE A 453 13.46 28.16 -8.51
C ILE A 453 13.31 27.13 -9.63
N ILE A 454 13.14 27.57 -10.88
CA ILE A 454 13.00 26.68 -12.04
C ILE A 454 14.29 25.92 -12.37
N ASP A 455 15.46 26.55 -12.20
CA ASP A 455 16.75 25.89 -12.40
C ASP A 455 17.05 24.92 -11.23
N ALA A 456 16.74 25.30 -9.98
CA ALA A 456 16.80 24.40 -8.83
C ALA A 456 15.84 23.19 -8.97
N LEU A 457 14.64 23.37 -9.53
CA LEU A 457 13.70 22.28 -9.82
C LEU A 457 14.29 21.26 -10.81
N LYS A 458 15.00 21.74 -11.85
CA LYS A 458 15.70 20.86 -12.81
C LYS A 458 16.82 20.09 -12.13
N GLU A 459 17.67 20.79 -11.37
CA GLU A 459 18.84 20.20 -10.68
C GLU A 459 18.46 19.26 -9.53
N ALA A 460 17.24 19.35 -8.98
CA ALA A 460 16.75 18.49 -7.90
C ALA A 460 16.75 17.00 -8.30
N LYS A 461 17.47 16.18 -7.51
CA LYS A 461 17.68 14.73 -7.75
C LYS A 461 16.93 13.81 -6.79
N SER A 462 16.15 14.36 -5.86
CA SER A 462 15.37 13.58 -4.91
C SER A 462 14.03 14.25 -4.62
N GLU A 463 13.08 13.50 -4.10
CA GLU A 463 11.77 14.03 -3.71
C GLU A 463 11.89 15.11 -2.63
N LYS A 464 12.82 14.98 -1.68
CA LYS A 464 13.09 16.01 -0.66
C LYS A 464 13.69 17.29 -1.23
N GLU A 465 14.52 17.20 -2.27
CA GLU A 465 14.98 18.39 -2.99
C GLU A 465 13.84 19.07 -3.77
N VAL A 466 12.87 18.31 -4.29
CA VAL A 466 11.67 18.87 -4.94
C VAL A 466 10.71 19.50 -3.92
N GLU A 467 10.49 18.88 -2.76
CA GLU A 467 9.74 19.46 -1.64
C GLU A 467 10.35 20.78 -1.14
N ASP A 468 11.69 20.85 -1.05
CA ASP A 468 12.38 22.09 -0.66
C ASP A 468 12.18 23.21 -1.70
N VAL A 469 12.24 22.88 -3.00
CA VAL A 469 12.01 23.84 -4.09
C VAL A 469 10.55 24.32 -4.11
N ASP A 470 9.59 23.45 -3.82
CA ASP A 470 8.16 23.80 -3.68
C ASP A 470 7.90 24.66 -2.44
N ALA A 471 8.60 24.42 -1.32
CA ALA A 471 8.58 25.31 -0.16
C ALA A 471 9.11 26.72 -0.51
N LYS A 472 10.25 26.83 -1.20
CA LYS A 472 10.78 28.13 -1.68
C LYS A 472 9.85 28.81 -2.68
N PHE A 473 9.17 28.05 -3.55
CA PHE A 473 8.16 28.61 -4.47
C PHE A 473 6.97 29.18 -3.71
N ASN A 474 6.34 28.40 -2.83
CA ASN A 474 5.15 28.84 -2.10
C ASN A 474 5.44 29.92 -1.04
N LEU A 475 6.70 30.09 -0.59
CA LEU A 475 7.10 31.23 0.25
C LEU A 475 7.02 32.57 -0.51
N HIS A 476 7.63 32.64 -1.70
CA HIS A 476 7.71 33.88 -2.48
C HIS A 476 6.50 34.11 -3.39
N PHE A 477 5.85 33.04 -3.85
CA PHE A 477 4.62 33.04 -4.65
C PHE A 477 3.48 32.33 -3.90
N PRO A 478 3.11 32.80 -2.68
CA PRO A 478 2.10 32.15 -1.86
C PRO A 478 0.77 32.06 -2.62
N PRO A 479 0.04 30.92 -2.51
CA PRO A 479 -1.17 30.67 -3.27
C PRO A 479 -2.08 31.90 -3.19
N GLY A 480 -2.31 32.49 -4.36
CA GLY A 480 -2.95 33.80 -4.43
C GLY A 480 -4.35 33.74 -3.84
N GLU A 481 -4.88 34.90 -3.42
CA GLU A 481 -6.26 34.99 -2.95
C GLU A 481 -7.22 34.66 -4.11
N VAL A 482 -7.53 33.37 -4.25
CA VAL A 482 -8.63 32.86 -5.05
C VAL A 482 -9.87 33.17 -4.22
N GLU A 483 -10.77 33.98 -4.76
CA GLU A 483 -12.11 34.05 -4.20
C GLU A 483 -12.82 32.74 -4.56
N GLU A 484 -12.75 31.77 -3.66
CA GLU A 484 -13.69 30.65 -3.65
C GLU A 484 -15.10 31.24 -3.67
N VAL A 485 -15.86 30.94 -4.73
CA VAL A 485 -17.21 31.49 -4.94
C VAL A 485 -18.23 30.69 -4.12
N GLY A 486 -17.97 30.61 -2.81
CA GLY A 486 -18.80 29.97 -1.79
C GLY A 486 -19.22 30.99 -0.73
N GLN A 487 -20.32 30.72 -0.03
CA GLN A 487 -20.89 31.68 0.94
C GLN A 487 -20.05 31.81 2.23
N PHE A 488 -19.19 30.82 2.52
CA PHE A 488 -18.37 30.77 3.73
C PHE A 488 -16.89 30.93 3.40
N LYS A 489 -16.30 32.06 3.77
CA LYS A 489 -14.85 32.29 3.65
C LYS A 489 -14.14 31.64 4.85
N ARG A 490 -13.32 30.60 4.61
CA ARG A 490 -12.47 29.99 5.64
C ARG A 490 -11.56 31.04 6.29
N PRO A 491 -11.24 30.95 7.60
CA PRO A 491 -10.34 31.91 8.26
C PRO A 491 -8.98 31.99 7.55
N LYS A 492 -8.58 33.20 7.15
CA LYS A 492 -7.31 33.43 6.42
C LYS A 492 -6.12 33.32 7.37
N ARG A 493 -5.45 32.17 7.40
CA ARG A 493 -4.08 32.06 7.96
C ARG A 493 -3.18 33.07 7.23
N LYS A 494 -2.48 33.91 8.00
CA LYS A 494 -1.44 34.84 7.54
C LYS A 494 -0.20 34.54 8.38
N SER A 495 0.83 33.95 7.79
CA SER A 495 2.12 33.81 8.47
C SER A 495 2.74 35.20 8.72
N LEU A 496 3.59 35.32 9.75
CA LEU A 496 4.29 36.58 10.05
C LEU A 496 5.12 37.05 8.83
N TYR A 497 5.73 36.12 8.10
CA TYR A 497 6.41 36.39 6.82
C TYR A 497 5.51 37.13 5.82
N SER A 498 4.25 36.69 5.65
CA SER A 498 3.30 37.33 4.73
C SER A 498 2.91 38.74 5.18
N ILE A 499 2.85 38.99 6.49
CA ILE A 499 2.56 40.31 7.08
C ILE A 499 3.75 41.25 6.86
N CYS A 500 4.97 40.84 7.24
CA CYS A 500 6.19 41.60 7.03
C CYS A 500 6.41 41.93 5.54
N HIS A 501 6.22 40.95 4.64
CA HIS A 501 6.36 41.13 3.20
C HIS A 501 5.33 42.13 2.64
N LYS A 502 4.07 42.08 3.09
CA LYS A 502 3.01 43.04 2.70
C LYS A 502 3.24 44.45 3.29
N ALA A 503 3.94 44.56 4.41
CA ALA A 503 4.30 45.84 5.05
C ALA A 503 5.62 46.46 4.53
N GLY A 504 6.31 45.82 3.58
CA GLY A 504 7.52 46.36 2.95
C GLY A 504 8.85 45.97 3.62
N LEU A 505 8.83 45.18 4.70
CA LEU A 505 10.04 44.83 5.47
C LEU A 505 11.06 43.99 4.67
N TRP A 506 10.68 43.48 3.49
CA TRP A 506 11.58 42.83 2.54
C TRP A 506 12.71 43.77 2.05
N GLU A 507 12.50 45.08 2.04
CA GLU A 507 13.56 46.07 1.73
C GLU A 507 14.60 46.17 2.86
N VAL A 508 14.18 45.99 4.12
CA VAL A 508 15.08 45.92 5.29
C VAL A 508 15.77 44.55 5.34
N ALA A 509 15.05 43.46 5.03
CA ALA A 509 15.61 42.11 5.00
C ALA A 509 16.79 42.00 4.01
N ASN A 510 16.63 42.56 2.80
CA ASN A 510 17.68 42.63 1.79
C ASN A 510 18.91 43.49 2.19
N GLN A 511 18.84 44.28 3.26
CA GLN A 511 19.97 45.07 3.77
C GLN A 511 20.80 44.35 4.84
N PHE A 512 20.32 43.23 5.41
CA PHE A 512 21.13 42.48 6.38
C PHE A 512 22.41 41.92 5.75
N GLY A 513 22.37 41.40 4.52
CA GLY A 513 23.59 40.92 3.86
C GLY A 513 23.34 40.06 2.62
N ARG A 514 23.99 38.89 2.56
CA ARG A 514 23.83 37.92 1.46
C ARG A 514 22.39 37.39 1.44
N SER A 515 21.82 37.21 0.25
CA SER A 515 20.58 36.45 0.08
C SER A 515 20.77 34.98 0.49
N ALA A 516 19.67 34.29 0.82
CA ALA A 516 19.72 32.88 1.23
C ALA A 516 20.42 31.98 0.19
N GLU A 517 20.12 32.16 -1.10
CA GLU A 517 20.78 31.43 -2.19
C GLU A 517 22.29 31.69 -2.24
N GLN A 518 22.72 32.94 -2.02
CA GLN A 518 24.16 33.28 -1.97
C GLN A 518 24.84 32.64 -0.76
N LEU A 519 24.22 32.68 0.43
CA LEU A 519 24.73 31.97 1.60
C LEU A 519 24.87 30.46 1.33
N GLY A 520 23.88 29.85 0.68
CA GLY A 520 23.95 28.47 0.21
C GLY A 520 25.13 28.20 -0.72
N GLN A 521 25.30 29.02 -1.77
CA GLN A 521 26.41 28.90 -2.73
C GLN A 521 27.81 29.05 -2.09
N HIS A 522 27.92 29.90 -1.05
CA HIS A 522 29.13 30.05 -0.25
C HIS A 522 29.40 28.80 0.63
N LEU A 523 28.40 28.35 1.40
CA LEU A 523 28.49 27.13 2.25
C LEU A 523 28.84 25.87 1.45
N THR A 524 28.29 25.71 0.24
CA THR A 524 28.59 24.56 -0.62
C THR A 524 29.79 24.77 -1.55
N LEU A 525 30.49 25.91 -1.45
CA LEU A 525 31.60 26.34 -2.32
C LEU A 525 31.30 26.21 -3.84
N THR A 526 30.03 26.14 -4.22
CA THR A 526 29.58 25.71 -5.56
C THR A 526 29.69 26.84 -6.58
N ARG A 527 29.63 28.09 -6.10
CA ARG A 527 30.13 29.25 -6.83
C ARG A 527 30.96 30.08 -5.87
N ILE A 528 32.14 30.49 -6.31
CA ILE A 528 32.91 31.56 -5.67
C ILE A 528 32.63 32.83 -6.48
N PRO A 529 31.59 33.62 -6.16
CA PRO A 529 31.56 34.99 -6.64
C PRO A 529 32.80 35.73 -6.11
N GLU A 530 33.26 36.75 -6.82
CA GLU A 530 34.15 37.74 -6.20
C GLU A 530 33.41 38.29 -4.99
N ALA A 531 33.94 38.04 -3.79
CA ALA A 531 33.26 38.36 -2.54
C ALA A 531 33.23 39.88 -2.36
N GLY A 532 32.18 40.51 -2.89
CA GLY A 532 31.85 41.89 -2.60
C GLY A 532 31.78 42.07 -1.08
N GLU A 533 32.51 43.05 -0.57
CA GLU A 533 32.47 43.42 0.84
C GLU A 533 31.01 43.70 1.22
N LEU A 534 30.58 43.22 2.40
CA LEU A 534 29.25 43.49 2.91
C LEU A 534 29.15 44.97 3.31
N ASP A 535 28.80 45.81 2.32
CA ASP A 535 28.56 47.25 2.50
C ASP A 535 27.42 47.46 3.48
N SER A 536 27.80 47.54 4.76
CA SER A 536 26.90 47.65 5.91
C SER A 536 26.47 49.11 6.12
N GLY A 537 26.46 49.89 5.04
CA GLY A 537 26.06 51.29 4.99
C GLY A 537 26.95 52.22 5.83
N LYS A 538 26.39 53.41 6.10
CA LYS A 538 26.93 54.36 7.09
C LYS A 538 26.01 54.54 8.30
N ASP A 539 24.74 54.25 8.10
CA ASP A 539 23.65 54.41 9.05
C ASP A 539 23.49 53.10 9.86
N SER A 540 22.86 53.15 11.04
CA SER A 540 22.66 51.96 11.89
C SER A 540 21.45 51.11 11.45
N PRO A 541 21.34 49.84 11.89
CA PRO A 541 20.14 49.04 11.65
C PRO A 541 18.86 49.74 12.13
N GLU A 542 18.93 50.42 13.29
CA GLU A 542 17.83 51.19 13.86
C GLU A 542 17.46 52.43 13.03
N ASP A 543 18.46 53.15 12.48
CA ASP A 543 18.22 54.31 11.61
C ASP A 543 17.54 53.89 10.29
N VAL A 544 17.94 52.75 9.72
CA VAL A 544 17.31 52.18 8.52
C VAL A 544 15.87 51.75 8.84
N ALA A 545 15.69 50.96 9.89
CA ALA A 545 14.40 50.41 10.30
C ALA A 545 13.37 51.49 10.69
N ALA A 546 13.80 52.62 11.23
CA ALA A 546 12.91 53.74 11.57
C ALA A 546 12.07 54.23 10.36
N ASN A 547 12.59 54.13 9.13
CA ASN A 547 11.91 54.56 7.90
C ASN A 547 10.75 53.63 7.49
N PHE A 548 10.67 52.42 8.05
CA PHE A 548 9.67 51.39 7.73
C PHE A 548 8.67 51.15 8.88
N THR A 549 8.63 52.04 9.87
CA THR A 549 7.66 52.00 10.97
C THR A 549 6.24 52.24 10.46
N CYS A 550 5.26 51.49 10.98
CA CYS A 550 3.86 51.55 10.58
C CYS A 550 2.93 51.04 11.68
N ALA A 551 1.61 51.08 11.45
CA ALA A 551 0.59 50.63 12.42
C ALA A 551 0.56 49.11 12.72
N MET A 552 1.51 48.33 12.20
CA MET A 552 1.76 46.93 12.60
C MET A 552 3.17 46.69 13.14
N PHE A 553 4.05 47.71 13.07
CA PHE A 553 5.45 47.67 13.50
C PHE A 553 5.81 49.08 14.01
N GLU A 554 5.39 49.39 15.24
CA GLU A 554 5.42 50.76 15.76
C GLU A 554 6.84 51.26 16.06
N THR A 555 7.72 50.38 16.55
CA THR A 555 9.12 50.72 16.85
C THR A 555 10.07 50.20 15.78
N SER A 556 11.26 50.81 15.68
CA SER A 556 12.34 50.29 14.82
C SER A 556 12.82 48.89 15.24
N GLN A 557 12.63 48.49 16.50
CA GLN A 557 12.94 47.13 16.95
C GLN A 557 11.89 46.10 16.49
N ASP A 558 10.63 46.50 16.32
CA ASP A 558 9.59 45.64 15.74
C ASP A 558 9.83 45.42 14.24
N VAL A 559 10.20 46.49 13.53
CA VAL A 559 10.64 46.43 12.12
C VAL A 559 11.86 45.51 11.98
N LEU A 560 12.89 45.66 12.83
CA LEU A 560 14.06 44.78 12.82
C LEU A 560 13.68 43.33 13.13
N ARG A 561 12.85 43.08 14.15
CA ARG A 561 12.35 41.73 14.51
C ARG A 561 11.61 41.08 13.35
N GLY A 562 10.66 41.79 12.73
CA GLY A 562 9.90 41.29 11.58
C GLY A 562 10.79 41.02 10.35
N ALA A 563 11.80 41.87 10.09
CA ALA A 563 12.74 41.69 9.00
C ALA A 563 13.78 40.58 9.26
N ARG A 564 14.23 40.40 10.52
CA ARG A 564 15.08 39.26 10.92
C ARG A 564 14.34 37.94 10.72
N HIS A 565 13.07 37.87 11.14
CA HIS A 565 12.20 36.72 10.90
C HIS A 565 12.08 36.41 9.40
N MET A 566 11.88 37.42 8.55
CA MET A 566 11.86 37.21 7.10
C MET A 566 13.15 36.56 6.57
N ALA A 567 14.32 37.09 6.97
CA ALA A 567 15.61 36.54 6.56
C ALA A 567 15.84 35.11 7.11
N ALA A 568 15.43 34.83 8.35
CA ALA A 568 15.55 33.51 8.96
C ALA A 568 14.67 32.46 8.25
N VAL A 569 13.43 32.82 7.89
CA VAL A 569 12.53 31.97 7.09
C VAL A 569 13.07 31.74 5.68
N GLU A 570 13.61 32.77 5.01
CA GLU A 570 14.19 32.62 3.67
C GLU A 570 15.43 31.71 3.68
N ILE A 571 16.31 31.82 4.68
CA ILE A 571 17.42 30.88 4.89
C ILE A 571 16.90 29.48 5.23
N GLY A 572 15.85 29.38 6.05
CA GLY A 572 15.19 28.13 6.41
C GLY A 572 14.51 27.39 5.24
N CYS A 573 14.06 28.12 4.22
CA CYS A 573 13.40 27.58 3.03
C CYS A 573 14.33 27.33 1.84
N GLU A 574 15.58 27.80 1.85
CA GLU A 574 16.49 27.71 0.70
C GLU A 574 16.99 26.27 0.44
N PRO A 575 16.70 25.67 -0.74
CA PRO A 575 17.08 24.28 -1.05
C PRO A 575 18.58 24.00 -0.97
N ILE A 576 19.44 24.96 -1.34
CA ILE A 576 20.90 24.78 -1.30
C ILE A 576 21.40 24.70 0.15
N VAL A 577 20.90 25.60 1.02
CA VAL A 577 21.23 25.63 2.46
C VAL A 577 20.72 24.35 3.13
N LYS A 578 19.45 23.99 2.91
CA LYS A 578 18.87 22.74 3.40
C LYS A 578 19.67 21.51 2.95
N LYS A 579 20.03 21.41 1.67
CA LYS A 579 20.78 20.26 1.11
C LYS A 579 22.17 20.09 1.73
N HIS A 580 22.87 21.20 2.01
CA HIS A 580 24.14 21.18 2.74
C HIS A 580 23.95 20.68 4.19
N ILE A 581 23.02 21.29 4.93
CA ILE A 581 22.77 20.97 6.34
C ILE A 581 22.25 19.54 6.50
N ARG A 582 21.36 19.09 5.61
CA ARG A 582 20.89 17.70 5.48
C ARG A 582 22.04 16.71 5.38
N GLY A 583 23.04 16.98 4.54
CA GLY A 583 24.23 16.13 4.43
C GLY A 583 24.97 15.99 5.76
N ILE A 584 25.18 17.10 6.47
CA ILE A 584 25.88 17.13 7.77
C ILE A 584 25.05 16.50 8.90
N PHE A 585 23.73 16.72 8.91
CA PHE A 585 22.82 16.16 9.90
C PHE A 585 22.66 14.65 9.72
N MET A 586 22.45 14.16 8.50
CA MET A 586 22.26 12.73 8.25
C MET A 586 23.55 11.89 8.46
N ASP A 587 24.72 12.51 8.34
CA ASP A 587 26.03 11.93 8.68
C ASP A 587 26.27 11.85 10.20
N LYS A 588 25.96 12.94 10.94
CA LYS A 588 26.44 13.15 12.31
C LYS A 588 25.37 13.12 13.40
N ALA A 589 24.08 13.18 13.07
CA ALA A 589 23.02 13.15 14.06
C ALA A 589 22.95 11.78 14.76
N VAL A 590 22.51 11.82 16.01
CA VAL A 590 22.44 10.67 16.89
C VAL A 590 21.05 10.53 17.50
N VAL A 591 20.63 9.28 17.66
CA VAL A 591 19.40 8.92 18.39
C VAL A 591 19.77 8.61 19.83
N SER A 592 19.00 9.12 20.78
CA SER A 592 19.00 8.65 22.17
C SER A 592 17.57 8.35 22.64
N THR A 593 17.43 7.39 23.54
CA THR A 593 16.18 7.05 24.24
C THR A 593 16.37 7.15 25.75
N LYS A 594 15.27 7.41 26.45
CA LYS A 594 15.16 7.28 27.91
C LYS A 594 13.77 6.74 28.25
N PRO A 595 13.60 5.84 29.22
CA PRO A 595 12.28 5.43 29.65
C PRO A 595 11.50 6.56 30.33
N THR A 596 10.19 6.54 30.17
CA THR A 596 9.25 7.33 30.98
C THR A 596 9.00 6.62 32.32
N PRO A 597 8.35 7.27 33.32
CA PRO A 597 8.01 6.61 34.57
C PRO A 597 7.19 5.32 34.37
N GLU A 598 6.29 5.32 33.39
CA GLU A 598 5.51 4.14 32.98
C GLU A 598 6.41 3.10 32.30
N GLY A 599 7.26 3.52 31.35
CA GLY A 599 8.25 2.67 30.67
C GLY A 599 9.15 1.90 31.64
N SER A 600 9.69 2.55 32.66
CA SER A 600 10.52 1.91 33.70
C SER A 600 9.74 0.95 34.62
N SER A 601 8.41 0.90 34.54
CA SER A 601 7.58 -0.08 35.25
C SER A 601 7.11 -1.25 34.38
N VAL A 602 6.92 -1.01 33.07
CA VAL A 602 6.42 -2.00 32.09
C VAL A 602 7.57 -2.77 31.40
N ILE A 603 8.70 -2.12 31.12
CA ILE A 603 9.83 -2.72 30.41
C ILE A 603 10.67 -3.53 31.39
N ASP A 604 10.34 -4.81 31.55
CA ASP A 604 11.16 -5.78 32.29
C ASP A 604 12.29 -6.38 31.41
N ALA A 605 13.14 -7.22 32.01
CA ALA A 605 14.28 -7.85 31.34
C ALA A 605 13.91 -8.90 30.27
N TYR A 606 12.63 -9.21 30.09
CA TYR A 606 12.09 -10.11 29.06
C TYR A 606 11.19 -9.38 28.05
N HIS A 607 10.81 -8.13 28.32
CA HIS A 607 9.99 -7.31 27.45
C HIS A 607 10.66 -7.05 26.11
N GLN A 608 9.87 -7.00 25.03
CA GLN A 608 10.37 -6.84 23.65
C GLN A 608 11.17 -5.54 23.45
N LEU A 609 10.88 -4.51 24.25
CA LEU A 609 11.51 -3.19 24.18
C LEU A 609 12.78 -3.03 25.05
N SER A 610 13.14 -4.04 25.85
CA SER A 610 14.34 -4.01 26.71
C SER A 610 15.64 -3.71 25.94
N GLY A 611 15.73 -4.14 24.68
CA GLY A 611 16.85 -3.85 23.77
C GLY A 611 16.92 -2.42 23.20
N VAL A 612 15.99 -1.53 23.56
CA VAL A 612 15.93 -0.13 23.09
C VAL A 612 15.72 0.91 24.21
N GLU A 613 15.54 0.47 25.46
CA GLU A 613 15.25 1.32 26.63
C GLU A 613 16.34 2.37 26.92
N TRP A 614 17.61 1.95 26.91
CA TRP A 614 18.77 2.77 27.31
C TRP A 614 19.76 2.98 26.15
N LEU A 615 19.32 3.70 25.12
CA LEU A 615 20.09 3.94 23.91
C LEU A 615 20.71 5.35 23.97
N GLN A 616 22.04 5.46 23.92
CA GLN A 616 22.76 6.74 24.00
C GLN A 616 23.57 7.02 22.73
N GLU A 617 23.37 8.22 22.18
CA GLU A 617 24.13 8.80 21.06
C GLU A 617 24.42 7.85 19.88
N LYS A 618 23.46 6.98 19.50
CA LYS A 618 23.64 6.04 18.39
C LYS A 618 23.53 6.78 17.05
N PRO A 619 24.58 6.80 16.19
CA PRO A 619 24.52 7.50 14.90
C PRO A 619 23.48 6.92 13.95
N LEU A 620 22.88 7.76 13.09
CA LEU A 620 21.85 7.32 12.13
C LEU A 620 22.34 6.18 11.21
N SER A 621 23.63 6.18 10.86
CA SER A 621 24.30 5.14 10.07
C SER A 621 24.42 3.78 10.76
N LYS A 622 24.03 3.64 12.03
CA LYS A 622 23.99 2.37 12.78
C LYS A 622 22.60 1.74 12.86
N PHE A 623 21.60 2.31 12.19
CA PHE A 623 20.28 1.70 12.01
C PHE A 623 20.21 1.04 10.62
N GLY A 624 20.53 -0.26 10.59
CA GLY A 624 20.51 -1.12 9.40
C GLY A 624 19.68 -2.39 9.63
N ASP A 625 18.67 -2.27 10.49
CA ASP A 625 17.78 -3.33 10.96
C ASP A 625 16.40 -2.76 11.36
N ALA A 626 15.55 -3.58 11.96
CA ALA A 626 14.23 -3.18 12.43
C ALA A 626 14.22 -2.42 13.78
N GLN A 627 15.37 -2.16 14.43
CA GLN A 627 15.40 -1.62 15.80
C GLN A 627 14.70 -0.27 15.91
N TRP A 628 14.76 0.57 14.87
CA TRP A 628 14.06 1.86 14.85
C TRP A 628 12.54 1.73 14.97
N LEU A 629 11.91 0.68 14.43
CA LEU A 629 10.46 0.49 14.55
C LEU A 629 10.05 0.06 15.97
N LEU A 630 10.93 -0.59 16.73
CA LEU A 630 10.72 -0.83 18.16
C LEU A 630 10.85 0.47 18.97
N ILE A 631 11.77 1.36 18.60
CA ILE A 631 11.90 2.69 19.21
C ILE A 631 10.66 3.55 18.92
N GLN A 632 10.22 3.59 17.66
CA GLN A 632 9.04 4.34 17.22
C GLN A 632 7.78 3.83 17.96
N LYS A 633 7.54 2.52 17.96
CA LYS A 633 6.44 1.91 18.71
C LYS A 633 6.48 2.25 20.21
N ALA A 634 7.66 2.23 20.83
CA ALA A 634 7.81 2.56 22.24
C ALA A 634 7.60 4.06 22.57
N GLU A 635 7.76 4.94 21.60
CA GLU A 635 7.42 6.37 21.69
C GLU A 635 5.91 6.59 21.53
N GLU A 636 5.29 5.86 20.60
CA GLU A 636 3.84 5.83 20.37
C GLU A 636 3.07 5.29 21.59
N GLU A 637 3.56 4.21 22.22
CA GLU A 637 3.04 3.66 23.49
C GLU A 637 3.40 4.53 24.73
N LYS A 638 3.96 5.74 24.57
CA LYS A 638 4.45 6.64 25.64
C LYS A 638 5.46 6.02 26.63
N LEU A 639 6.04 4.85 26.34
CA LEU A 639 6.99 4.14 27.20
C LEU A 639 8.41 4.71 27.14
N LEU A 640 8.86 5.24 26.00
CA LEU A 640 10.19 5.85 25.83
C LEU A 640 10.09 7.28 25.27
N LYS A 641 10.87 8.19 25.86
CA LYS A 641 11.15 9.52 25.27
C LYS A 641 12.33 9.39 24.31
N VAL A 642 12.12 9.70 23.03
CA VAL A 642 13.14 9.63 21.98
C VAL A 642 13.59 11.04 21.60
N THR A 643 14.90 11.20 21.35
CA THR A 643 15.48 12.45 20.86
C THR A 643 16.45 12.17 19.73
N ILE A 644 16.28 12.83 18.58
CA ILE A 644 17.30 12.85 17.52
C ILE A 644 17.96 14.22 17.50
N THR A 645 19.26 14.28 17.73
CA THR A 645 19.99 15.56 17.84
C THR A 645 21.32 15.52 17.11
N LEU A 646 21.77 16.69 16.64
CA LEU A 646 23.14 16.88 16.18
C LEU A 646 24.05 17.07 17.41
N PRO A 647 25.12 16.27 17.60
CA PRO A 647 26.04 16.44 18.72
C PRO A 647 26.59 17.86 18.80
N GLU A 648 26.73 18.37 20.03
CA GLU A 648 26.94 19.79 20.30
C GLU A 648 28.23 20.35 19.66
N ASP A 649 29.29 19.55 19.53
CA ASP A 649 30.52 19.95 18.81
C ASP A 649 30.30 20.08 17.29
N ALA A 650 29.49 19.19 16.69
CA ALA A 650 29.13 19.27 15.27
C ALA A 650 28.19 20.46 15.01
N LYS A 651 27.26 20.74 15.94
CA LYS A 651 26.40 21.93 15.92
C LYS A 651 27.22 23.22 16.02
N LYS A 652 28.20 23.29 16.93
CA LYS A 652 29.14 24.43 17.05
C LYS A 652 29.97 24.65 15.80
N ALA A 653 30.51 23.58 15.20
CA ALA A 653 31.27 23.67 13.96
C ALA A 653 30.41 24.25 12.81
N LEU A 654 29.20 23.70 12.62
CA LEU A 654 28.25 24.14 11.61
C LEU A 654 27.83 25.62 11.80
N MET A 655 27.61 26.06 13.04
CA MET A 655 27.31 27.46 13.34
C MET A 655 28.52 28.38 13.14
N SER A 656 29.75 27.90 13.32
CA SER A 656 30.97 28.68 12.99
C SER A 656 31.07 28.90 11.48
N GLU A 657 30.93 27.83 10.69
CA GLU A 657 30.97 27.86 9.23
C GLU A 657 29.87 28.77 8.64
N ALA A 658 28.66 28.73 9.20
CA ALA A 658 27.58 29.65 8.83
C ALA A 658 27.90 31.12 9.18
N ARG A 659 28.48 31.38 10.36
CA ARG A 659 28.86 32.75 10.80
C ARG A 659 30.02 33.30 9.96
N GLU A 660 31.03 32.49 9.66
CA GLU A 660 32.15 32.85 8.78
C GLU A 660 31.69 33.21 7.36
N ASN A 661 30.62 32.57 6.85
CA ASN A 661 30.07 32.85 5.52
C ASN A 661 28.96 33.92 5.48
N TYR A 662 28.48 34.44 6.61
CA TYR A 662 27.37 35.41 6.67
C TYR A 662 27.71 36.76 7.34
N LEU A 663 28.70 36.80 8.23
CA LEU A 663 29.15 38.04 8.90
C LEU A 663 30.11 38.85 8.02
N SER A 664 30.44 40.07 8.47
CA SER A 664 31.39 40.98 7.81
C SER A 664 32.74 41.05 8.53
N ASP A 665 33.83 41.20 7.77
CA ASP A 665 35.17 41.51 8.30
C ASP A 665 35.30 42.97 8.81
N CYS A 666 34.24 43.78 8.67
CA CYS A 666 34.28 45.22 8.94
C CYS A 666 34.21 45.54 10.44
N VAL A 667 35.31 46.03 11.01
CA VAL A 667 35.39 46.48 12.43
C VAL A 667 34.72 47.85 12.73
N SER A 668 33.76 48.28 11.93
CA SER A 668 33.05 49.56 12.13
C SER A 668 31.91 49.42 13.14
N LYS A 669 31.53 50.50 13.86
CA LYS A 669 30.44 50.40 14.85
C LYS A 669 29.10 50.01 14.19
N SER A 670 28.79 50.51 13.00
CA SER A 670 27.56 50.09 12.32
C SER A 670 27.64 48.63 11.86
N ALA A 671 28.78 48.21 11.29
CA ALA A 671 28.98 46.82 10.89
C ALA A 671 28.83 45.85 12.07
N GLN A 672 29.35 46.20 13.26
CA GLN A 672 29.15 45.42 14.50
C GLN A 672 27.68 45.27 14.89
N LEU A 673 26.88 46.34 14.79
CA LEU A 673 25.43 46.28 15.05
C LEU A 673 24.71 45.41 14.00
N TRP A 674 25.05 45.54 12.71
CA TRP A 674 24.54 44.66 11.65
C TRP A 674 24.96 43.18 11.88
N ASP A 675 26.18 42.92 12.33
CA ASP A 675 26.67 41.58 12.68
C ASP A 675 26.01 40.99 13.94
N GLU A 676 25.48 41.82 14.85
CA GLU A 676 24.62 41.36 15.94
C GLU A 676 23.25 40.91 15.40
N GLN A 677 22.64 41.67 14.48
CA GLN A 677 21.40 41.25 13.81
C GLN A 677 21.60 39.96 12.98
N ARG A 678 22.71 39.84 12.23
CA ARG A 678 23.05 38.65 11.43
C ARG A 678 23.23 37.39 12.28
N LYS A 679 23.79 37.51 13.49
CA LYS A 679 23.90 36.36 14.43
C LYS A 679 22.52 35.87 14.86
N MET A 680 21.61 36.78 15.23
CA MET A 680 20.24 36.44 15.58
C MET A 680 19.52 35.75 14.41
N ILE A 681 19.65 36.27 13.18
CA ILE A 681 19.09 35.65 11.97
C ILE A 681 19.58 34.21 11.78
N LEU A 682 20.88 33.95 11.95
CA LEU A 682 21.41 32.58 11.86
C LEU A 682 20.91 31.70 13.01
N ASP A 683 20.91 32.20 14.24
CA ASP A 683 20.50 31.43 15.41
C ASP A 683 19.01 31.05 15.30
N ASP A 684 18.14 31.97 14.86
CA ASP A 684 16.73 31.71 14.54
C ASP A 684 16.58 30.72 13.37
N ALA A 685 17.29 30.94 12.25
CA ALA A 685 17.23 30.07 11.07
C ALA A 685 17.59 28.61 11.41
N PHE A 686 18.65 28.42 12.19
CA PHE A 686 19.13 27.08 12.54
C PHE A 686 18.28 26.41 13.62
N LEU A 687 17.91 27.12 14.70
CA LEU A 687 17.21 26.52 15.83
C LEU A 687 15.71 26.32 15.58
N ASN A 688 15.05 27.27 14.91
CA ASN A 688 13.58 27.25 14.78
C ASN A 688 13.10 26.59 13.49
N PHE A 689 13.90 26.63 12.41
CA PHE A 689 13.50 26.13 11.08
C PHE A 689 14.32 24.93 10.61
N LEU A 690 15.65 25.06 10.51
CA LEU A 690 16.48 24.07 9.83
C LEU A 690 16.66 22.78 10.66
N LEU A 691 17.12 22.86 11.91
CA LEU A 691 17.36 21.66 12.73
C LEU A 691 16.07 20.86 13.02
N PRO A 692 14.91 21.47 13.36
CA PRO A 692 13.66 20.72 13.54
C PRO A 692 13.18 20.05 12.24
N ALA A 693 13.34 20.70 11.08
CA ALA A 693 13.03 20.09 9.79
C ALA A 693 13.93 18.88 9.49
N MET A 694 15.23 18.96 9.81
CA MET A 694 16.16 17.83 9.66
C MET A 694 15.85 16.69 10.64
N GLU A 695 15.36 16.98 11.86
CA GLU A 695 14.90 15.94 12.79
C GLU A 695 13.71 15.17 12.22
N LYS A 696 12.67 15.88 11.74
CA LYS A 696 11.47 15.28 11.13
C LYS A 696 11.83 14.46 9.88
N GLU A 697 12.79 14.93 9.09
CA GLU A 697 13.30 14.17 7.94
C GLU A 697 14.09 12.93 8.38
N ALA A 698 14.92 13.02 9.43
CA ALA A 698 15.69 11.90 9.95
C ALA A 698 14.78 10.79 10.51
N ARG A 699 13.74 11.15 11.29
CA ARG A 699 12.69 10.23 11.75
C ARG A 699 12.06 9.50 10.55
N SER A 700 11.62 10.24 9.53
CA SER A 700 11.04 9.68 8.30
C SER A 700 12.00 8.76 7.54
N LEU A 701 13.28 9.13 7.42
CA LEU A 701 14.32 8.32 6.78
C LEU A 701 14.57 7.00 7.52
N LEU A 702 14.62 7.03 8.85
CA LEU A 702 14.81 5.82 9.67
C LEU A 702 13.61 4.87 9.54
N THR A 703 12.37 5.40 9.59
CA THR A 703 11.15 4.59 9.40
C THR A 703 11.12 3.97 7.99
N ALA A 704 11.49 4.73 6.95
CA ALA A 704 11.59 4.21 5.59
C ALA A 704 12.67 3.12 5.44
N LYS A 705 13.85 3.30 6.04
CA LYS A 705 14.94 2.30 6.06
C LYS A 705 14.49 1.00 6.75
N ALA A 706 13.94 1.10 7.96
CA ALA A 706 13.55 -0.07 8.75
C ALA A 706 12.36 -0.83 8.14
N LYS A 707 11.35 -0.14 7.58
CA LYS A 707 10.25 -0.79 6.84
C LYS A 707 10.75 -1.51 5.58
N CYS A 708 11.71 -0.94 4.86
CA CYS A 708 12.29 -1.58 3.68
C CYS A 708 13.16 -2.80 4.03
N PHE A 709 13.96 -2.72 5.11
CA PHE A 709 14.69 -3.86 5.66
C PHE A 709 13.75 -5.03 6.03
N LEU A 710 12.66 -4.76 6.74
CA LEU A 710 11.66 -5.79 7.06
C LEU A 710 11.03 -6.38 5.80
N SER A 711 10.68 -5.56 4.80
CA SER A 711 10.15 -6.03 3.52
C SER A 711 11.11 -7.00 2.80
N MET A 712 12.42 -6.77 2.91
CA MET A 712 13.44 -7.65 2.34
C MET A 712 13.65 -8.94 3.15
N GLU A 713 13.59 -8.89 4.48
CA GLU A 713 13.76 -10.08 5.31
C GLU A 713 12.49 -10.96 5.33
N TYR A 714 11.29 -10.37 5.20
CA TYR A 714 10.05 -11.10 4.90
C TYR A 714 10.07 -11.68 3.49
N GLY A 715 10.46 -10.89 2.48
CA GLY A 715 10.61 -11.36 1.10
C GLY A 715 11.61 -12.52 0.96
N LYS A 716 12.69 -12.48 1.75
CA LYS A 716 13.65 -13.59 1.89
C LYS A 716 13.02 -14.82 2.52
N GLN A 717 12.38 -14.72 3.69
CA GLN A 717 11.72 -15.86 4.35
C GLN A 717 10.62 -16.49 3.48
N PHE A 718 9.90 -15.66 2.71
CA PHE A 718 8.92 -16.11 1.74
C PHE A 718 9.58 -16.79 0.53
N TRP A 719 10.68 -16.25 -0.01
CA TRP A 719 11.45 -16.89 -1.08
C TRP A 719 12.06 -18.23 -0.63
N ASP A 720 12.62 -18.29 0.57
CA ASP A 720 13.18 -19.50 1.18
C ASP A 720 12.10 -20.58 1.39
N LYS A 721 10.82 -20.19 1.55
CA LYS A 721 9.65 -21.08 1.55
C LYS A 721 9.22 -21.47 0.14
N VAL A 722 9.05 -20.52 -0.78
CA VAL A 722 8.52 -20.75 -2.14
C VAL A 722 9.50 -21.49 -3.07
N SER A 723 10.82 -21.38 -2.82
CA SER A 723 11.87 -21.92 -3.69
C SER A 723 12.36 -23.33 -3.35
N LEU A 724 11.78 -24.00 -2.34
CA LEU A 724 12.12 -25.40 -2.06
C LEU A 724 11.59 -26.31 -3.19
N ALA A 725 12.46 -27.16 -3.71
CA ALA A 725 12.05 -28.16 -4.69
C ALA A 725 11.18 -29.27 -4.03
N PRO A 726 10.24 -29.87 -4.78
CA PRO A 726 9.50 -31.07 -4.34
C PRO A 726 10.43 -32.18 -3.84
N TRP A 727 9.93 -32.99 -2.91
CA TRP A 727 10.71 -34.08 -2.33
C TRP A 727 11.09 -35.14 -3.37
N LYS A 728 12.36 -35.57 -3.36
CA LYS A 728 12.89 -36.61 -4.27
C LYS A 728 13.41 -37.83 -3.52
N LYS A 729 13.21 -39.00 -4.13
CA LYS A 729 13.70 -40.31 -3.65
C LYS A 729 15.22 -40.39 -3.79
N LYS A 730 15.92 -40.73 -2.70
CA LYS A 730 17.40 -40.68 -2.57
C LYS A 730 18.24 -41.52 -3.55
N ASP A 731 17.61 -42.34 -4.38
CA ASP A 731 18.29 -43.17 -5.39
C ASP A 731 18.00 -42.70 -6.83
N ALA A 732 17.18 -41.67 -7.03
CA ALA A 732 16.94 -41.07 -8.35
C ALA A 732 18.24 -40.54 -8.96
N ASP A 733 19.07 -39.88 -8.15
CA ASP A 733 20.34 -39.27 -8.59
C ASP A 733 21.47 -40.30 -8.87
N LYS A 734 21.18 -41.61 -8.86
CA LYS A 734 22.17 -42.70 -9.06
C LYS A 734 21.92 -43.56 -10.29
N LYS A 735 20.90 -43.28 -11.10
CA LYS A 735 20.68 -43.94 -12.39
C LYS A 735 21.12 -43.02 -13.52
N ASP A 736 22.03 -43.50 -14.36
CA ASP A 736 22.45 -42.80 -15.58
C ASP A 736 21.27 -42.58 -16.55
N ALA A 737 21.41 -41.57 -17.42
CA ALA A 737 20.33 -40.97 -18.22
C ALA A 737 19.81 -41.82 -19.41
N ASP A 738 19.95 -43.15 -19.35
CA ASP A 738 19.64 -44.12 -20.42
C ASP A 738 18.63 -45.20 -19.97
N ILE A 739 17.68 -44.86 -19.09
CA ILE A 739 16.55 -45.73 -18.70
C ILE A 739 15.23 -45.02 -19.06
N ASP A 740 14.27 -45.79 -19.55
CA ASP A 740 13.06 -45.30 -20.23
C ASP A 740 12.20 -44.35 -19.37
N LEU A 741 11.64 -43.32 -20.03
CA LEU A 741 10.81 -42.27 -19.42
C LEU A 741 9.45 -42.76 -18.89
N ASP A 742 9.11 -44.02 -19.11
CA ASP A 742 7.81 -44.63 -18.79
C ASP A 742 7.76 -45.29 -17.39
N ASP A 743 8.87 -45.29 -16.62
CA ASP A 743 8.96 -45.90 -15.26
C ASP A 743 9.15 -44.84 -14.15
N GLU A 744 8.57 -43.65 -14.34
CA GLU A 744 8.35 -42.62 -13.30
C GLU A 744 7.41 -43.19 -12.21
N SER A 745 8.01 -43.87 -11.22
CA SER A 745 7.31 -44.55 -10.13
C SER A 745 6.55 -43.57 -9.22
N GLU A 746 5.29 -43.29 -9.57
CA GLU A 746 4.29 -42.45 -8.87
C GLU A 746 4.55 -42.23 -7.37
N LEU A 747 4.81 -40.97 -6.98
CA LEU A 747 5.20 -40.62 -5.61
C LEU A 747 4.01 -40.65 -4.62
N ARG A 748 3.55 -41.85 -4.27
CA ARG A 748 2.61 -42.07 -3.15
C ARG A 748 3.23 -41.61 -1.83
N VAL A 749 2.55 -40.73 -1.09
CA VAL A 749 2.99 -40.20 0.20
C VAL A 749 1.86 -40.32 1.23
N MET A 750 2.23 -40.63 2.47
CA MET A 750 1.32 -40.55 3.61
C MET A 750 1.58 -39.24 4.37
N ALA A 751 0.57 -38.41 4.60
CA ALA A 751 0.69 -37.28 5.51
C ALA A 751 0.00 -37.59 6.85
N CYS A 752 0.45 -36.95 7.93
CA CYS A 752 -0.08 -37.16 9.27
C CYS A 752 0.04 -35.92 10.16
N CYS A 753 -1.06 -35.52 10.79
CA CYS A 753 -1.08 -34.51 11.86
C CYS A 753 -1.42 -35.17 13.20
N TRP A 754 -0.67 -34.79 14.23
CA TRP A 754 -0.97 -35.19 15.60
C TRP A 754 -2.22 -34.48 16.11
N GLY A 755 -3.10 -35.21 16.79
CA GLY A 755 -4.27 -34.67 17.47
C GLY A 755 -4.37 -35.18 18.91
N PRO A 756 -4.86 -34.36 19.86
CA PRO A 756 -4.96 -34.74 21.28
C PRO A 756 -6.03 -35.80 21.58
N GLY A 757 -6.71 -36.34 20.55
CA GLY A 757 -7.80 -37.32 20.64
C GLY A 757 -9.13 -36.74 20.17
N LYS A 758 -9.32 -35.43 20.34
CA LYS A 758 -10.34 -34.60 19.67
C LYS A 758 -9.70 -33.26 19.25
N PRO A 759 -9.38 -33.04 17.96
CA PRO A 759 -9.39 -34.02 16.88
C PRO A 759 -8.43 -35.20 17.15
N ALA A 760 -8.68 -36.33 16.51
CA ALA A 760 -7.81 -37.51 16.58
C ALA A 760 -6.54 -37.30 15.74
N THR A 761 -5.42 -37.92 16.11
CA THR A 761 -4.29 -38.08 15.18
C THR A 761 -4.80 -38.71 13.89
N THR A 762 -4.56 -38.03 12.77
CA THR A 762 -5.17 -38.34 11.48
C THR A 762 -4.05 -38.57 10.47
N PHE A 763 -4.15 -39.70 9.77
CA PHE A 763 -3.29 -40.05 8.64
C PHE A 763 -4.12 -39.94 7.36
N VAL A 764 -3.49 -39.49 6.28
CA VAL A 764 -4.10 -39.42 4.95
C VAL A 764 -3.13 -40.02 3.94
N MET A 765 -3.66 -40.83 3.03
CA MET A 765 -2.95 -41.26 1.82
C MET A 765 -3.42 -40.42 0.65
N LEU A 766 -2.44 -39.94 -0.12
CA LEU A 766 -2.64 -39.22 -1.37
C LEU A 766 -1.78 -39.86 -2.47
N ASP A 767 -2.26 -39.77 -3.70
CA ASP A 767 -1.61 -40.32 -4.89
C ASP A 767 -0.49 -39.40 -5.43
N SER A 768 -0.02 -39.65 -6.65
CA SER A 768 0.95 -38.76 -7.33
C SER A 768 0.35 -37.46 -7.88
N SER A 769 -0.97 -37.39 -8.03
CA SER A 769 -1.71 -36.20 -8.45
C SER A 769 -1.89 -35.21 -7.30
N GLY A 770 -1.95 -35.72 -6.07
CA GLY A 770 -2.43 -35.01 -4.89
C GLY A 770 -3.94 -35.12 -4.68
N GLU A 771 -4.56 -36.20 -5.18
CA GLU A 771 -5.95 -36.53 -4.89
C GLU A 771 -6.09 -37.44 -3.65
N LEU A 772 -7.15 -37.20 -2.88
CA LEU A 772 -7.41 -37.82 -1.58
C LEU A 772 -7.82 -39.30 -1.73
N VAL A 773 -6.93 -40.24 -1.38
CA VAL A 773 -7.16 -41.69 -1.57
C VAL A 773 -7.88 -42.33 -0.37
N ASP A 774 -7.36 -42.18 0.85
CA ASP A 774 -7.96 -42.77 2.07
C ASP A 774 -7.53 -42.01 3.35
N VAL A 775 -8.37 -42.08 4.39
CA VAL A 775 -8.23 -41.33 5.65
C VAL A 775 -8.34 -42.24 6.87
N LEU A 776 -7.26 -42.31 7.65
CA LEU A 776 -7.19 -43.10 8.89
C LEU A 776 -7.13 -42.21 10.13
N TYR A 777 -8.25 -42.13 10.85
CA TYR A 777 -8.32 -41.57 12.21
C TYR A 777 -7.82 -42.60 13.24
N ALA A 778 -6.70 -42.31 13.91
CA ALA A 778 -5.98 -43.19 14.85
C ALA A 778 -5.67 -42.51 16.20
N GLY A 779 -6.70 -41.93 16.82
CA GLY A 779 -6.57 -41.09 18.03
C GLY A 779 -6.00 -41.77 19.27
N SER A 780 -5.81 -43.09 19.29
CA SER A 780 -5.15 -43.82 20.39
C SER A 780 -3.67 -44.12 20.14
N ILE A 781 -3.13 -43.87 18.94
CA ILE A 781 -1.74 -44.26 18.59
C ILE A 781 -0.71 -43.61 19.53
N SER A 782 -0.88 -42.32 19.84
CA SER A 782 0.08 -41.56 20.65
C SER A 782 -0.11 -41.72 22.16
N LEU A 783 -1.08 -42.50 22.65
CA LEU A 783 -1.31 -42.67 24.09
C LEU A 783 -0.07 -43.23 24.80
N ARG A 784 0.25 -42.67 25.96
CA ARG A 784 1.41 -43.05 26.82
C ARG A 784 0.99 -43.65 28.17
N SER A 785 -0.30 -43.91 28.37
CA SER A 785 -0.84 -44.51 29.59
C SER A 785 -0.40 -45.97 29.78
N GLN A 786 -0.19 -46.36 31.04
CA GLN A 786 0.06 -47.75 31.45
C GLN A 786 -1.24 -48.54 31.69
N GLY A 787 -2.42 -47.92 31.51
CA GLY A 787 -3.71 -48.58 31.65
C GLY A 787 -3.91 -49.67 30.60
N VAL A 788 -4.21 -50.90 31.03
CA VAL A 788 -4.33 -52.07 30.14
C VAL A 788 -5.31 -51.85 28.97
N ALA A 789 -6.44 -51.20 29.23
CA ALA A 789 -7.43 -50.87 28.20
C ALA A 789 -6.90 -49.84 27.17
N GLU A 790 -6.08 -48.89 27.61
CA GLU A 790 -5.50 -47.85 26.74
C GLU A 790 -4.32 -48.37 25.94
N GLN A 791 -3.50 -49.23 26.53
CA GLN A 791 -2.46 -49.93 25.80
C GLN A 791 -3.05 -50.91 24.78
N GLN A 792 -4.24 -51.48 25.02
CA GLN A 792 -4.98 -52.23 24.00
C GLN A 792 -5.54 -51.32 22.91
N ARG A 793 -6.11 -50.14 23.24
CA ARG A 793 -6.51 -49.14 22.24
C ARG A 793 -5.33 -48.72 21.34
N LYS A 794 -4.16 -48.45 21.92
CA LYS A 794 -2.92 -48.16 21.16
C LYS A 794 -2.51 -49.32 20.23
N ARG A 795 -2.55 -50.58 20.70
CA ARG A 795 -2.26 -51.75 19.85
C ARG A 795 -3.22 -51.87 18.67
N ASN A 796 -4.52 -51.66 18.91
CA ASN A 796 -5.53 -51.71 17.85
C ASN A 796 -5.26 -50.62 16.79
N ASP A 797 -4.94 -49.38 17.19
CA ASP A 797 -4.59 -48.32 16.24
C ASP A 797 -3.24 -48.56 15.55
N GLN A 798 -2.22 -49.09 16.24
CA GLN A 798 -0.98 -49.53 15.59
C GLN A 798 -1.23 -50.60 14.51
N GLN A 799 -2.16 -51.54 14.74
CA GLN A 799 -2.55 -52.53 13.72
C GLN A 799 -3.34 -51.92 12.56
N ARG A 800 -4.17 -50.90 12.79
CA ARG A 800 -4.86 -50.16 11.73
C ARG A 800 -3.88 -49.38 10.85
N VAL A 801 -2.91 -48.68 11.45
CA VAL A 801 -1.85 -47.97 10.73
C VAL A 801 -0.95 -48.94 9.96
N LEU A 802 -0.60 -50.09 10.55
CA LEU A 802 0.14 -51.16 9.87
C LEU A 802 -0.58 -51.63 8.59
N LYS A 803 -1.88 -51.92 8.69
CA LYS A 803 -2.70 -52.32 7.53
C LYS A 803 -2.73 -51.22 6.47
N PHE A 804 -3.05 -49.99 6.87
CA PHE A 804 -3.14 -48.81 6.00
C PHE A 804 -1.83 -48.53 5.23
N MET A 805 -0.67 -48.72 5.87
CA MET A 805 0.65 -48.63 5.23
C MET A 805 0.96 -49.81 4.29
N THR A 806 0.44 -51.00 4.59
CA THR A 806 0.60 -52.19 3.74
C THR A 806 -0.30 -52.10 2.50
N ASP A 807 -1.55 -51.67 2.67
CA ASP A 807 -2.54 -51.52 1.59
C ASP A 807 -2.08 -50.49 0.53
N HIS A 808 -1.55 -49.33 0.96
CA HIS A 808 -1.22 -48.22 0.07
C HIS A 808 0.27 -48.11 -0.32
N SER A 809 1.17 -48.75 0.43
CA SER A 809 2.62 -48.77 0.19
C SER A 809 3.28 -47.38 -0.05
N PRO A 810 3.15 -46.40 0.87
CA PRO A 810 3.75 -45.06 0.71
C PRO A 810 5.28 -45.09 0.64
N HIS A 811 5.87 -44.11 -0.05
CA HIS A 811 7.32 -43.96 -0.19
C HIS A 811 7.97 -43.10 0.90
N VAL A 812 7.22 -42.12 1.42
CA VAL A 812 7.64 -41.18 2.46
C VAL A 812 6.43 -40.81 3.33
N VAL A 813 6.68 -40.46 4.59
CA VAL A 813 5.67 -39.92 5.52
C VAL A 813 5.97 -38.48 5.87
N CYS A 814 5.03 -37.57 5.64
CA CYS A 814 5.07 -36.20 6.16
C CYS A 814 4.39 -36.15 7.54
N VAL A 815 5.12 -35.78 8.60
CA VAL A 815 4.56 -35.59 9.95
C VAL A 815 4.51 -34.09 10.27
N GLY A 816 3.34 -33.57 10.63
CA GLY A 816 3.16 -32.16 10.98
C GLY A 816 3.98 -31.78 12.21
N ALA A 817 4.73 -30.68 12.12
CA ALA A 817 5.70 -30.26 13.14
C ALA A 817 5.09 -29.35 14.23
N SER A 818 3.89 -29.64 14.73
CA SER A 818 3.15 -28.72 15.60
C SER A 818 3.63 -28.62 17.05
N ASN A 819 4.13 -29.71 17.64
CA ASN A 819 4.56 -29.74 19.04
C ASN A 819 5.45 -30.96 19.35
N LEU A 820 5.94 -31.05 20.59
CA LEU A 820 6.84 -32.13 21.04
C LEU A 820 6.22 -33.55 20.94
N ASN A 821 4.90 -33.70 20.95
CA ASN A 821 4.24 -35.00 20.78
C ASN A 821 4.35 -35.53 19.34
N CYS A 822 4.61 -34.65 18.36
CA CYS A 822 4.82 -35.05 16.96
C CYS A 822 6.12 -35.87 16.80
N ARG A 823 7.12 -35.62 17.65
CA ARG A 823 8.31 -36.49 17.78
C ARG A 823 7.93 -37.88 18.29
N GLN A 824 7.10 -37.94 19.33
CA GLN A 824 6.62 -39.20 19.90
C GLN A 824 5.76 -40.00 18.90
N LEU A 825 4.98 -39.30 18.06
CA LEU A 825 4.23 -39.88 16.95
C LEU A 825 5.14 -40.43 15.85
N LYS A 826 6.22 -39.73 15.49
CA LYS A 826 7.24 -40.25 14.58
C LYS A 826 7.90 -41.53 15.13
N ASP A 827 8.20 -41.57 16.43
CA ASP A 827 8.70 -42.78 17.09
C ASP A 827 7.64 -43.92 17.07
N ASP A 828 6.35 -43.63 17.25
CA ASP A 828 5.25 -44.60 17.12
C ASP A 828 5.11 -45.16 15.69
N ILE A 829 5.33 -44.33 14.67
CA ILE A 829 5.28 -44.74 13.26
C ILE A 829 6.49 -45.65 12.94
N TYR A 830 7.68 -45.34 13.47
CA TYR A 830 8.83 -46.25 13.37
C TYR A 830 8.59 -47.60 14.08
N GLU A 831 7.90 -47.65 15.23
CA GLU A 831 7.48 -48.92 15.84
C GLU A 831 6.57 -49.74 14.92
N VAL A 832 5.68 -49.09 14.15
CA VAL A 832 4.76 -49.76 13.22
C VAL A 832 5.52 -50.30 12.00
N ILE A 833 6.41 -49.50 11.41
CA ILE A 833 7.26 -49.93 10.29
C ILE A 833 8.15 -51.10 10.68
N PHE A 834 8.76 -51.07 11.87
CA PHE A 834 9.60 -52.17 12.34
C PHE A 834 8.82 -53.48 12.45
N LYS A 835 7.59 -53.46 12.97
CA LYS A 835 6.70 -54.62 13.03
C LYS A 835 6.28 -55.10 11.63
N MET A 836 6.10 -54.20 10.66
CA MET A 836 5.86 -54.58 9.26
C MET A 836 7.00 -55.43 8.69
N VAL A 837 8.25 -55.03 8.96
CA VAL A 837 9.47 -55.73 8.52
C VAL A 837 9.69 -57.04 9.29
N GLU A 838 9.36 -57.10 10.58
CA GLU A 838 9.54 -58.32 11.40
C GLU A 838 8.45 -59.37 11.14
N ASP A 839 7.16 -58.99 11.14
CA ASP A 839 6.03 -59.91 11.03
C ASP A 839 5.65 -60.25 9.57
N HIS A 840 5.82 -59.31 8.62
CA HIS A 840 5.31 -59.41 7.24
C HIS A 840 6.39 -59.21 6.15
N PRO A 841 7.57 -59.86 6.21
CA PRO A 841 8.70 -59.64 5.29
C PRO A 841 8.49 -60.11 3.83
N ARG A 842 7.26 -60.45 3.44
CA ARG A 842 6.86 -60.71 2.04
C ARG A 842 6.00 -59.60 1.44
N ASP A 843 5.32 -58.84 2.31
CA ASP A 843 4.40 -57.78 1.94
C ASP A 843 5.10 -56.40 1.99
N VAL A 844 6.29 -56.36 2.60
CA VAL A 844 7.27 -55.28 2.45
C VAL A 844 7.85 -55.28 1.04
N ASN A 845 7.39 -54.34 0.22
CA ASN A 845 8.01 -53.99 -1.06
C ASN A 845 9.50 -53.62 -0.81
N PRO A 846 10.49 -54.16 -1.56
CA PRO A 846 11.90 -53.82 -1.38
C PRO A 846 12.21 -52.31 -1.53
N GLN A 847 11.33 -51.54 -2.17
CA GLN A 847 11.44 -50.07 -2.20
C GLN A 847 11.25 -49.40 -0.81
N MET A 848 10.70 -50.11 0.19
CA MET A 848 10.61 -49.62 1.57
C MET A 848 11.92 -49.77 2.37
N GLU A 849 12.97 -50.43 1.85
CA GLU A 849 14.27 -50.46 2.56
C GLU A 849 14.87 -49.04 2.72
N ASN A 850 14.52 -48.10 1.83
CA ASN A 850 14.89 -46.69 1.88
C ASN A 850 13.75 -45.74 2.30
N PHE A 851 12.76 -46.25 3.07
CA PHE A 851 11.63 -45.48 3.59
C PHE A 851 12.09 -44.29 4.45
N SER A 852 11.38 -43.15 4.38
CA SER A 852 11.71 -41.97 5.19
C SER A 852 10.50 -41.29 5.83
N ILE A 853 10.73 -40.67 6.99
CA ILE A 853 9.74 -39.85 7.69
C ILE A 853 10.32 -38.44 7.80
N VAL A 854 9.70 -37.48 7.14
CA VAL A 854 10.05 -36.05 7.18
C VAL A 854 9.12 -35.28 8.11
N TYR A 855 9.54 -34.08 8.51
CA TYR A 855 8.66 -33.14 9.22
C TYR A 855 8.24 -32.03 8.25
N GLY A 856 6.95 -31.69 8.23
CA GLY A 856 6.40 -30.57 7.46
C GLY A 856 5.96 -29.42 8.37
N ASP A 857 6.07 -28.20 7.86
CA ASP A 857 5.59 -26.98 8.54
C ASP A 857 4.05 -26.96 8.59
N GLU A 858 3.48 -26.83 9.79
CA GLU A 858 2.04 -26.75 10.00
C GLU A 858 1.48 -25.32 9.90
N SER A 859 2.31 -24.28 9.70
CA SER A 859 1.88 -22.87 9.69
C SER A 859 0.79 -22.58 8.65
N VAL A 860 1.04 -22.87 7.37
CA VAL A 860 0.07 -22.67 6.28
C VAL A 860 -1.10 -23.67 6.33
N PRO A 861 -0.89 -24.98 6.57
CA PRO A 861 -2.00 -25.94 6.69
C PRO A 861 -3.07 -25.58 7.72
N ARG A 862 -2.70 -24.91 8.82
CA ARG A 862 -3.64 -24.42 9.85
C ARG A 862 -4.50 -23.24 9.41
N LEU A 863 -3.97 -22.40 8.52
CA LEU A 863 -4.74 -21.32 7.90
C LEU A 863 -5.72 -21.90 6.86
N TYR A 864 -5.25 -22.85 6.04
CA TYR A 864 -6.07 -23.54 5.06
C TYR A 864 -7.23 -24.31 5.69
N GLU A 865 -7.03 -25.03 6.80
CA GLU A 865 -8.07 -25.76 7.55
C GLU A 865 -9.32 -24.91 7.89
N ASN A 866 -9.16 -23.60 8.09
CA ASN A 866 -10.24 -22.68 8.44
C ASN A 866 -10.65 -21.78 7.26
N SER A 867 -10.16 -22.08 6.06
CA SER A 867 -10.40 -21.28 4.87
C SER A 867 -11.70 -21.68 4.17
N ARG A 868 -12.25 -20.75 3.39
CA ARG A 868 -13.32 -21.08 2.45
C ARG A 868 -12.82 -22.03 1.35
N ILE A 869 -11.58 -21.86 0.89
CA ILE A 869 -11.00 -22.64 -0.21
C ILE A 869 -10.94 -24.12 0.13
N SER A 870 -10.54 -24.49 1.35
CA SER A 870 -10.54 -25.90 1.80
C SER A 870 -11.95 -26.50 1.87
N SER A 871 -12.95 -25.68 2.24
CA SER A 871 -14.35 -26.11 2.31
C SER A 871 -14.97 -26.30 0.92
N ASP A 872 -14.55 -25.49 -0.05
CA ASP A 872 -14.97 -25.57 -1.45
C ASP A 872 -14.22 -26.70 -2.21
N GLN A 873 -12.95 -26.99 -1.87
CA GLN A 873 -12.13 -28.07 -2.46
C GLN A 873 -12.37 -29.45 -1.86
N LEU A 874 -12.50 -29.54 -0.52
CA LEU A 874 -12.68 -30.78 0.24
C LEU A 874 -13.99 -30.72 1.05
N PRO A 875 -15.15 -30.68 0.36
CA PRO A 875 -16.46 -30.60 1.01
C PRO A 875 -16.72 -31.83 1.88
N ALA A 876 -17.41 -31.61 3.00
CA ALA A 876 -17.73 -32.60 4.03
C ALA A 876 -16.55 -33.31 4.73
N GLN A 877 -15.29 -32.97 4.42
CA GLN A 877 -14.13 -33.43 5.20
C GLN A 877 -14.00 -32.67 6.51
N SER A 878 -13.29 -33.26 7.48
CA SER A 878 -12.97 -32.57 8.74
C SER A 878 -11.75 -31.67 8.57
N GLY A 879 -11.69 -30.56 9.32
CA GLY A 879 -10.59 -29.58 9.20
C GLY A 879 -9.19 -30.17 9.36
N ILE A 880 -9.02 -31.19 10.22
CA ILE A 880 -7.73 -31.88 10.35
C ILE A 880 -7.37 -32.73 9.12
N VAL A 881 -8.34 -33.23 8.35
CA VAL A 881 -8.05 -33.86 7.04
C VAL A 881 -7.55 -32.80 6.07
N GLN A 882 -8.25 -31.66 5.97
CA GLN A 882 -7.83 -30.53 5.12
C GLN A 882 -6.42 -30.02 5.49
N ARG A 883 -6.07 -29.99 6.79
CA ARG A 883 -4.71 -29.69 7.26
C ARG A 883 -3.70 -30.73 6.79
N VAL A 884 -4.00 -32.02 6.91
CA VAL A 884 -3.08 -33.11 6.52
C VAL A 884 -2.90 -33.18 4.99
N ASP A 885 -3.96 -32.88 4.25
CA ASP A 885 -3.99 -32.79 2.78
C ASP A 885 -3.02 -31.70 2.27
N LEU A 886 -3.14 -30.48 2.79
CA LEU A 886 -2.18 -29.41 2.44
C LEU A 886 -0.75 -29.77 2.88
N LEU A 887 -0.57 -30.44 4.03
CA LEU A 887 0.74 -30.88 4.51
C LEU A 887 1.42 -31.92 3.59
N PHE A 888 0.65 -32.74 2.87
CA PHE A 888 1.15 -33.55 1.76
C PHE A 888 1.55 -32.66 0.58
N ALA A 889 0.68 -31.73 0.19
CA ALA A 889 0.87 -30.93 -1.02
C ALA A 889 2.13 -30.06 -0.93
N LEU A 890 2.44 -29.55 0.27
CA LEU A 890 3.68 -28.84 0.59
C LEU A 890 4.97 -29.70 0.44
N LEU A 891 4.86 -31.03 0.34
CA LEU A 891 6.00 -31.94 0.16
C LEU A 891 6.15 -32.43 -1.30
N VAL A 892 5.03 -32.64 -2.00
CA VAL A 892 4.97 -33.29 -3.32
C VAL A 892 4.82 -32.29 -4.46
N THR A 893 4.14 -31.16 -4.25
CA THR A 893 3.99 -30.11 -5.26
C THR A 893 5.10 -29.06 -5.15
N ASN A 894 5.25 -28.21 -6.18
CA ASN A 894 6.07 -27.00 -6.05
C ASN A 894 5.34 -26.02 -5.12
N LEU A 895 5.99 -25.61 -4.03
CA LEU A 895 5.45 -24.69 -3.04
C LEU A 895 4.97 -23.36 -3.64
N SER A 896 5.50 -22.95 -4.79
CA SER A 896 4.95 -21.83 -5.57
C SER A 896 3.42 -21.93 -5.77
N ASN A 897 2.88 -23.12 -6.06
CA ASN A 897 1.45 -23.36 -6.32
C ASN A 897 0.59 -23.38 -5.04
N MET A 898 1.19 -23.18 -3.86
CA MET A 898 0.55 -23.28 -2.55
C MET A 898 0.55 -21.93 -1.80
N TYR A 899 1.32 -20.95 -2.29
CA TYR A 899 1.40 -19.57 -1.78
C TYR A 899 0.89 -18.52 -2.77
N PHE A 900 0.57 -18.93 -4.01
CA PHE A 900 0.01 -18.13 -5.10
C PHE A 900 -1.15 -18.89 -5.74
#